data_AF-A0A2N2YM98-F1
#
_entry.id   AF-A0A2N2YM98-F1
#
_cell.length_a   1.000
_cell.length_b   1.000
_cell.length_c   1.000
_cell.angle_alpha   90.00
_cell.angle_beta   90.00
_cell.angle_gamma   90.00
#
_symmetry.space_group_name_H-M   'P 1'
#
loop_
_entity.id
_entity.type
_entity.pdbx_description
1 polymer ?
#
loop_
_entity_poly.entity_id
_entity_poly.type
_entity_poly.pdbx_seq_one_letter_code
_entity_poly.pdbx_strand_id
1 'polypeptide(L)'
;MIKNVVYLCFFLITGLVVKAQDFQRLVEVSEDLNYHNISDDSIAVFIFNSLASSFNLSPNRIHINASGVFHLVLDKKSHNRLMLNVSFHKRTLTGKNEFQGFNADSVLWPGQVTAGLQVYNGRHLRSTISFSCLTDGTSIQLDVSEFANGRIGELAFKVDQVQYSFGPTQKLKAMEWISQVQMYYSYHALLISVNAKYQQHANENHRSTTNLMIDHIELERLKWLLEQESFVQNLHIDRFDPVGLLKMREQLHRFSNRAATLFDRQMQKNEVVDPDDASLFCRYYVALSTNYLKWAETLQPSVASALVLMASIQQQANEQEVLQEVIQYFASGPNHSEQQIPTCISELYASEAQQLNTVENYVNALLLLRNATFIQRSFNLLSNDDFNADYLAAFDGVAASYLKVGRMACLTNNSLLSRNYIQRVVGMIEGHHDFLTTMNPQDSALPGLFREIISINKLPSLQFSCADKVQLFDKTIFLAQHVGRTWHPAIDSAYRINLQGYLDQQLEILEWMLNQNQFPDAGLKLASINSFLKGHADFHPTDTVLLYQLAKQLFEVYIQQSDRLLLAGQPGVALEQLVLADRIGDWLPYGGRILIDHKIDSVAFPLIETMVEKARYYIWALRLPEATTKLAEADSIEKLYLGGTNSKATQLLSLSHQELAARNCMVVQQKLESAISEIRAALRAHAFSSVEKVYVSVQDLKSETEGCDLNEKQLLIFEQTCQPIVNYFDQNRQVKKLLFERGYSAAIDQYVNLLKYISAHQLDTLGIVLPSLYTFVGEQKLSLLTITTTQYYIDRGNYEEALQYLWMARKQKIKNADIRHQMGRIAVGLAQMDKKSDASVGEALENYTGNDKWFNYFNFTYRKSRMF
;
A
#
# COMPACT_ATOMS: atom_id res chain seq x y z
N MET A 1 -49.20 17.35 2.29
CA MET A 1 -49.95 17.51 3.55
C MET A 1 -49.59 16.32 4.44
N ILE A 2 -48.50 16.44 5.22
CA ILE A 2 -47.90 15.32 5.97
C ILE A 2 -48.11 15.61 7.46
N LYS A 3 -48.67 14.64 8.18
CA LYS A 3 -49.07 14.74 9.58
C LYS A 3 -47.84 14.93 10.48
N ASN A 4 -47.78 16.07 11.18
CA ASN A 4 -46.88 16.27 12.31
C ASN A 4 -47.34 15.38 13.47
N VAL A 5 -46.54 14.38 13.82
CA VAL A 5 -46.70 13.62 15.06
C VAL A 5 -45.68 14.14 16.06
N VAL A 6 -46.17 14.91 17.04
CA VAL A 6 -45.41 15.35 18.21
C VAL A 6 -45.59 14.28 19.29
N TYR A 7 -44.55 13.51 19.60
CA TYR A 7 -44.55 12.64 20.79
C TYR A 7 -44.12 13.46 22.01
N LEU A 8 -44.99 13.47 23.03
CA LEU A 8 -44.79 14.13 24.31
C LEU A 8 -44.35 13.04 25.31
N CYS A 9 -43.07 13.00 25.68
CA CYS A 9 -42.58 12.10 26.73
C CYS A 9 -42.68 12.79 28.09
N PHE A 10 -43.52 12.22 28.96
CA PHE A 10 -43.71 12.64 30.35
C PHE A 10 -43.02 11.58 31.23
N PHE A 11 -42.00 11.93 32.00
CA PHE A 11 -41.45 11.04 33.04
C PHE A 11 -41.40 11.73 34.40
N LEU A 12 -42.29 11.23 35.27
CA LEU A 12 -42.31 11.46 36.70
C LEU A 12 -41.25 10.57 37.36
N ILE A 13 -40.34 11.23 38.08
CA ILE A 13 -39.64 10.84 39.32
C ILE A 13 -39.57 9.33 39.61
N THR A 14 -38.38 8.74 39.49
CA THR A 14 -37.71 7.98 40.56
C THR A 14 -36.24 7.80 40.21
N GLY A 15 -35.36 8.00 41.20
CA GLY A 15 -33.92 7.97 41.04
C GLY A 15 -33.40 6.58 40.71
N LEU A 16 -32.78 6.46 39.53
CA LEU A 16 -31.86 5.42 39.14
C LEU A 16 -30.83 6.07 38.21
N VAL A 17 -29.57 5.69 38.39
CA VAL A 17 -28.40 6.15 37.64
C VAL A 17 -28.69 6.08 36.13
N VAL A 18 -29.03 7.23 35.54
CA VAL A 18 -29.20 7.36 34.09
C VAL A 18 -27.79 7.35 33.50
N LYS A 19 -27.38 6.20 32.94
CA LYS A 19 -26.45 6.21 31.81
C LYS A 19 -27.01 7.23 30.84
N ALA A 20 -26.25 8.30 30.56
CA ALA A 20 -26.62 9.29 29.56
C ALA A 20 -27.11 8.54 28.32
N GLN A 21 -28.38 8.71 27.96
CA GLN A 21 -28.87 8.18 26.70
C GLN A 21 -28.18 8.99 25.61
N ASP A 22 -27.26 8.35 24.89
CA ASP A 22 -26.69 8.88 23.67
C ASP A 22 -27.85 9.13 22.70
N PHE A 23 -28.17 10.40 22.45
CA PHE A 23 -29.20 10.74 21.47
C PHE A 23 -28.66 10.35 20.10
N GLN A 24 -29.33 9.39 19.46
CA GLN A 24 -29.02 8.94 18.11
C GLN A 24 -30.27 9.09 17.23
N ARG A 25 -30.13 9.81 16.11
CA ARG A 25 -31.22 10.00 15.15
C ARG A 25 -30.72 9.79 13.72
N LEU A 26 -31.55 9.12 12.93
CA LEU A 26 -31.40 9.02 11.49
C LEU A 26 -32.42 9.95 10.83
N VAL A 27 -31.98 10.80 9.91
CA VAL A 27 -32.84 11.70 9.13
C VAL A 27 -32.64 11.37 7.65
N GLU A 28 -33.65 10.78 7.03
CA GLU A 28 -33.65 10.53 5.58
C GLU A 28 -33.97 11.82 4.83
N VAL A 29 -33.21 12.09 3.78
CA VAL A 29 -33.35 13.27 2.92
C VAL A 29 -33.31 12.83 1.46
N SER A 30 -34.07 13.54 0.61
CA SER A 30 -34.19 13.26 -0.82
C SER A 30 -34.39 14.57 -1.56
N GLU A 31 -33.51 14.87 -2.52
CA GLU A 31 -33.59 16.09 -3.33
C GLU A 31 -33.60 15.74 -4.83
N ASP A 32 -34.38 16.50 -5.61
CA ASP A 32 -34.37 16.43 -7.06
C ASP A 32 -33.32 17.39 -7.64
N LEU A 33 -32.25 16.81 -8.17
CA LEU A 33 -31.20 17.52 -8.88
C LEU A 33 -31.63 17.73 -10.32
N ASN A 34 -31.82 19.00 -10.69
CA ASN A 34 -32.15 19.42 -12.04
C ASN A 34 -31.24 20.58 -12.47
N TYR A 35 -31.13 20.79 -13.78
CA TYR A 35 -30.23 21.78 -14.36
C TYR A 35 -30.48 23.23 -13.88
N HIS A 36 -31.71 23.57 -13.50
CA HIS A 36 -32.06 24.93 -13.02
C HIS A 36 -31.54 25.17 -11.60
N ASN A 37 -31.52 24.15 -10.75
CA ASN A 37 -31.07 24.25 -9.36
C ASN A 37 -29.53 24.21 -9.23
N ILE A 38 -28.82 23.83 -10.29
CA ILE A 38 -27.36 23.61 -10.30
C ILE A 38 -26.61 24.49 -11.32
N SER A 39 -27.28 25.46 -11.95
CA SER A 39 -26.73 26.26 -13.06
C SER A 39 -25.47 27.03 -12.71
N ASP A 40 -25.27 27.32 -11.43
CA ASP A 40 -24.12 28.07 -10.91
C ASP A 40 -22.92 27.14 -10.59
N ASP A 41 -23.12 25.82 -10.57
CA ASP A 41 -22.06 24.82 -10.39
C ASP A 41 -21.56 24.32 -11.75
N SER A 42 -20.42 24.86 -12.20
CA SER A 42 -19.80 24.49 -13.48
C SER A 42 -19.47 22.99 -13.62
N ILE A 43 -19.32 22.26 -12.51
CA ILE A 43 -19.05 20.82 -12.51
C ILE A 43 -20.35 20.05 -12.72
N ALA A 44 -21.40 20.44 -12.00
CA ALA A 44 -22.74 19.86 -12.17
C ALA A 44 -23.25 20.09 -13.60
N VAL A 45 -23.03 21.28 -14.17
CA VAL A 45 -23.35 21.60 -15.57
C VAL A 45 -22.64 20.66 -16.54
N PHE A 46 -21.34 20.42 -16.37
CA PHE A 46 -20.59 19.48 -17.21
C PHE A 46 -21.19 18.06 -17.17
N ILE A 47 -21.49 17.57 -15.97
CA ILE A 47 -22.06 16.23 -15.75
C ILE A 47 -23.43 16.13 -16.43
N PHE A 48 -24.32 17.09 -16.20
CA PHE A 48 -25.67 17.07 -16.76
C PHE A 48 -25.66 17.23 -18.28
N ASN A 49 -24.75 18.04 -18.84
CA ASN A 49 -24.57 18.14 -20.29
C ASN A 49 -24.11 16.80 -20.89
N SER A 50 -23.21 16.10 -20.20
CA SER A 50 -22.73 14.79 -20.62
C SER A 50 -23.86 13.76 -20.62
N LEU A 51 -24.65 13.68 -19.55
CA LEU A 51 -25.83 12.81 -19.48
C LEU A 51 -26.87 13.17 -20.55
N ALA A 52 -27.14 14.47 -20.73
CA ALA A 52 -28.09 14.96 -21.73
C ALA A 52 -27.71 14.53 -23.15
N SER A 53 -26.42 14.55 -23.48
CA SER A 53 -25.91 14.07 -24.76
C SER A 53 -26.20 12.59 -24.99
N SER A 54 -26.12 11.75 -23.95
CA SER A 54 -26.43 10.33 -24.06
C SER A 54 -27.90 10.06 -24.39
N PHE A 55 -28.81 10.88 -23.86
CA PHE A 55 -30.25 10.71 -24.10
C PHE A 55 -30.74 11.48 -25.33
N ASN A 56 -29.87 12.23 -26.02
CA ASN A 56 -30.26 13.21 -27.04
C ASN A 56 -31.34 14.19 -26.52
N LEU A 57 -31.19 14.65 -25.29
CA LEU A 57 -32.11 15.57 -24.63
C LEU A 57 -31.43 16.91 -24.35
N SER A 58 -32.25 17.94 -24.11
CA SER A 58 -31.77 19.16 -23.48
C SER A 58 -31.36 18.88 -22.03
N PRO A 59 -30.27 19.49 -21.52
CA PRO A 59 -29.85 19.37 -20.11
C PRO A 59 -30.96 19.68 -19.11
N ASN A 60 -31.86 20.61 -19.46
CA ASN A 60 -33.03 20.98 -18.66
C ASN A 60 -34.06 19.85 -18.45
N ARG A 61 -33.96 18.74 -19.19
CA ARG A 61 -34.86 17.57 -19.09
C ARG A 61 -34.22 16.39 -18.34
N ILE A 62 -33.03 16.59 -17.78
CA ILE A 62 -32.36 15.62 -16.93
C ILE A 62 -32.76 15.90 -15.48
N HIS A 63 -33.34 14.88 -14.84
CA HIS A 63 -33.76 14.89 -13.44
C HIS A 63 -33.13 13.67 -12.76
N ILE A 64 -32.48 13.93 -11.63
CA ILE A 64 -31.81 12.92 -10.83
C ILE A 64 -32.27 13.11 -9.39
N ASN A 65 -32.96 12.12 -8.84
CA ASN A 65 -33.32 12.12 -7.44
C ASN A 65 -32.22 11.46 -6.61
N ALA A 66 -31.64 12.27 -5.73
CA ALA A 66 -30.58 11.96 -4.79
C ALA A 66 -31.18 11.70 -3.40
N SER A 67 -31.09 10.47 -2.88
CA SER A 67 -31.48 10.16 -1.49
C SER A 67 -30.31 9.69 -0.61
N GLY A 68 -30.33 10.09 0.66
CA GLY A 68 -29.38 9.65 1.67
C GLY A 68 -29.86 9.89 3.10
N VAL A 69 -29.00 9.60 4.07
CA VAL A 69 -29.36 9.66 5.50
C VAL A 69 -28.30 10.42 6.28
N PHE A 70 -28.74 11.44 7.03
CA PHE A 70 -27.93 12.02 8.10
C PHE A 70 -28.02 11.17 9.36
N HIS A 71 -26.87 10.82 9.90
CA HIS A 71 -26.74 10.18 11.20
C HIS A 71 -26.23 11.22 12.20
N LEU A 72 -27.07 11.49 13.20
CA LEU A 72 -26.86 12.50 14.22
C LEU A 72 -26.64 11.80 15.56
N VAL A 73 -25.49 12.03 16.21
CA VAL A 73 -25.14 11.46 17.51
C VAL A 73 -24.71 12.58 18.45
N LEU A 74 -25.41 12.76 19.57
CA LEU A 74 -25.07 13.78 20.56
C LEU A 74 -24.20 13.19 21.68
N ASP A 75 -22.96 13.66 21.77
CA ASP A 75 -22.00 13.26 22.80
C ASP A 75 -21.88 14.33 23.89
N LYS A 76 -21.98 13.91 25.15
CA LYS A 76 -21.66 14.76 26.29
C LYS A 76 -20.19 14.61 26.69
N LYS A 77 -19.35 15.54 26.23
CA LYS A 77 -17.90 15.54 26.50
C LYS A 77 -17.56 16.00 27.93
N SER A 78 -18.35 16.91 28.51
CA SER A 78 -18.20 17.37 29.89
C SER A 78 -19.51 17.93 30.45
N HIS A 79 -19.53 18.42 31.70
CA HIS A 79 -20.76 18.96 32.33
C HIS A 79 -21.41 20.11 31.54
N ASN A 80 -20.62 20.90 30.82
CA ASN A 80 -21.09 22.08 30.07
C ASN A 80 -20.81 22.00 28.56
N ARG A 81 -20.41 20.83 28.03
CA ARG A 81 -20.06 20.69 26.60
C ARG A 81 -20.80 19.53 25.94
N LEU A 82 -21.64 19.86 24.96
CA LEU A 82 -22.40 18.95 24.11
C LEU A 82 -21.94 19.09 22.66
N MET A 83 -21.47 17.98 22.08
CA MET A 83 -21.02 17.92 20.71
C MET A 83 -21.98 17.05 19.90
N LEU A 84 -22.51 17.55 18.80
CA LEU A 84 -23.30 16.77 17.85
C LEU A 84 -22.39 16.29 16.73
N ASN A 85 -22.15 14.99 16.67
CA ASN A 85 -21.50 14.35 15.54
C ASN A 85 -22.54 14.15 14.43
N VAL A 86 -22.22 14.60 13.23
CA VAL A 86 -23.07 14.49 12.04
C VAL A 86 -22.30 13.79 10.93
N SER A 87 -22.80 12.66 10.45
CA SER A 87 -22.31 12.00 9.23
C SER A 87 -23.43 11.83 8.21
N PHE A 88 -23.07 11.72 6.93
CA PHE A 88 -24.02 11.47 5.85
C PHE A 88 -23.69 10.18 5.12
N HIS A 89 -24.71 9.34 4.92
CA HIS A 89 -24.58 8.07 4.21
C HIS A 89 -25.47 8.05 2.97
N LYS A 90 -24.85 7.75 1.83
CA LYS A 90 -25.50 7.63 0.52
C LYS A 90 -26.49 6.45 0.51
N ARG A 91 -27.67 6.61 -0.10
CA ARG A 91 -28.67 5.52 -0.26
C ARG A 91 -28.91 5.17 -1.71
N THR A 92 -29.62 6.02 -2.44
CA THR A 92 -30.01 5.75 -3.83
C THR A 92 -29.87 7.00 -4.68
N LEU A 93 -29.42 6.80 -5.91
CA LEU A 93 -29.51 7.79 -6.97
C LEU A 93 -30.41 7.19 -8.06
N THR A 94 -31.46 7.91 -8.44
CA THR A 94 -32.50 7.41 -9.36
C THR A 94 -32.86 8.49 -10.38
N GLY A 95 -33.42 8.10 -11.53
CA GLY A 95 -33.77 9.04 -12.60
C GLY A 95 -32.96 8.77 -13.86
N LYS A 96 -32.56 9.83 -14.57
CA LYS A 96 -31.71 9.71 -15.78
C LYS A 96 -30.24 9.72 -15.41
N ASN A 97 -29.79 8.64 -14.78
CA ASN A 97 -28.46 8.45 -14.22
C ASN A 97 -27.57 7.53 -15.07
N GLU A 98 -27.91 7.31 -16.34
CA GLU A 98 -27.13 6.46 -17.24
C GLU A 98 -26.44 7.29 -18.32
N PHE A 99 -25.27 6.83 -18.76
CA PHE A 99 -24.57 7.33 -19.93
C PHE A 99 -24.28 6.16 -20.88
N GLN A 100 -24.87 6.21 -22.06
CA GLN A 100 -24.82 5.20 -23.11
C GLN A 100 -25.08 3.78 -22.56
N GLY A 101 -26.11 3.64 -21.72
CA GLY A 101 -26.54 2.37 -21.11
C GLY A 101 -25.76 1.96 -19.85
N PHE A 102 -24.67 2.63 -19.49
CA PHE A 102 -23.97 2.36 -18.23
C PHE A 102 -24.50 3.24 -17.11
N ASN A 103 -24.74 2.63 -15.95
CA ASN A 103 -25.15 3.35 -14.75
C ASN A 103 -23.99 4.20 -14.21
N ALA A 104 -24.23 5.50 -14.05
CA ALA A 104 -23.25 6.47 -13.60
C ALA A 104 -23.31 6.77 -12.09
N ASP A 105 -24.08 6.01 -11.29
CA ASP A 105 -24.24 6.20 -9.84
C ASP A 105 -22.91 6.35 -9.07
N SER A 106 -21.88 5.62 -9.49
CA SER A 106 -20.55 5.65 -8.88
C SER A 106 -19.82 6.99 -9.07
N VAL A 107 -20.17 7.75 -10.11
CA VAL A 107 -19.52 9.02 -10.49
C VAL A 107 -20.44 10.24 -10.38
N LEU A 108 -21.75 10.04 -10.39
CA LEU A 108 -22.77 11.09 -10.27
C LEU A 108 -23.09 11.49 -8.84
N TRP A 109 -22.51 10.82 -7.83
CA TRP A 109 -22.81 11.16 -6.46
C TRP A 109 -22.11 12.47 -6.03
N PRO A 110 -22.84 13.52 -5.57
CA PRO A 110 -22.27 14.76 -5.06
C PRO A 110 -21.24 14.49 -3.97
N GLY A 111 -20.19 15.30 -3.96
CA GLY A 111 -19.09 15.14 -3.00
C GLY A 111 -19.44 15.62 -1.61
N GLN A 112 -20.34 16.58 -1.54
CA GLN A 112 -20.67 17.32 -0.34
C GLN A 112 -22.17 17.59 -0.29
N VAL A 113 -22.69 17.62 0.94
CA VAL A 113 -24.06 18.01 1.23
C VAL A 113 -24.05 19.11 2.27
N THR A 114 -24.68 20.23 1.94
CA THR A 114 -24.95 21.34 2.86
C THR A 114 -26.38 21.23 3.36
N ALA A 115 -26.59 21.48 4.64
CA ALA A 115 -27.93 21.46 5.22
C ALA A 115 -28.05 22.42 6.40
N GLY A 116 -29.27 22.88 6.65
CA GLY A 116 -29.66 23.60 7.85
C GLY A 116 -30.02 22.62 8.98
N LEU A 117 -29.42 22.80 10.15
CA LEU A 117 -29.78 22.09 11.37
C LEU A 117 -30.58 23.03 12.27
N GLN A 118 -31.89 22.81 12.33
CA GLN A 118 -32.76 23.47 13.28
C GLN A 118 -32.64 22.80 14.66
N VAL A 119 -32.17 23.58 15.64
CA VAL A 119 -32.00 23.16 17.03
C VAL A 119 -33.18 23.68 17.85
N TYR A 120 -33.97 22.77 18.39
CA TYR A 120 -35.10 23.06 19.25
C TYR A 120 -34.76 22.71 20.70
N ASN A 121 -35.26 23.51 21.64
CA ASN A 121 -35.28 23.19 23.06
C ASN A 121 -36.74 23.16 23.50
N GLY A 122 -37.29 21.95 23.65
CA GLY A 122 -38.73 21.75 23.80
C GLY A 122 -39.48 22.09 22.50
N ARG A 123 -40.39 23.07 22.55
CA ARG A 123 -41.16 23.52 21.36
C ARG A 123 -40.58 24.77 20.68
N HIS A 124 -39.53 25.37 21.24
CA HIS A 124 -38.97 26.62 20.74
C HIS A 124 -37.74 26.35 19.86
N LEU A 125 -37.77 26.84 18.62
CA LEU A 125 -36.59 26.91 17.76
C LEU A 125 -35.60 27.89 18.37
N ARG A 126 -34.38 27.42 18.67
CA ARG A 126 -33.32 28.23 19.28
C ARG A 126 -32.36 28.78 18.24
N SER A 127 -31.99 27.97 17.26
CA SER A 127 -31.07 28.35 16.20
C SER A 127 -31.24 27.47 14.97
N THR A 128 -30.76 27.95 13.84
CA THR A 128 -30.54 27.16 12.62
C THR A 128 -29.06 27.27 12.28
N ILE A 129 -28.36 26.14 12.33
CA ILE A 129 -26.91 26.07 12.05
C ILE A 129 -26.75 25.52 10.64
N SER A 130 -26.15 26.28 9.74
CA SER A 130 -25.74 25.73 8.44
C SER A 130 -24.49 24.90 8.65
N PHE A 131 -24.48 23.68 8.14
CA PHE A 131 -23.32 22.79 8.18
C PHE A 131 -23.13 22.11 6.83
N SER A 132 -21.93 21.59 6.64
CA SER A 132 -21.57 20.87 5.42
C SER A 132 -20.77 19.64 5.76
N CYS A 133 -21.15 18.49 5.20
CA CYS A 133 -20.42 17.24 5.37
C CYS A 133 -20.14 16.56 4.03
N LEU A 134 -19.08 15.75 4.03
CA LEU A 134 -18.75 14.90 2.90
C LEU A 134 -19.73 13.73 2.82
N THR A 135 -20.04 13.30 1.60
CA THR A 135 -20.98 12.19 1.39
C THR A 135 -20.36 10.81 1.60
N ASP A 136 -19.09 10.74 1.98
CA ASP A 136 -18.31 9.50 2.20
C ASP A 136 -18.52 8.87 3.58
N GLY A 137 -19.36 9.48 4.44
CA GLY A 137 -19.62 9.01 5.79
C GLY A 137 -18.72 9.63 6.86
N THR A 138 -17.81 10.54 6.50
CA THR A 138 -16.97 11.24 7.46
C THR A 138 -17.82 12.11 8.39
N SER A 139 -17.61 11.97 9.71
CA SER A 139 -18.34 12.74 10.72
C SER A 139 -17.73 14.12 10.93
N ILE A 140 -18.57 15.15 10.97
CA ILE A 140 -18.21 16.48 11.47
C ILE A 140 -18.74 16.65 12.91
N GLN A 141 -18.14 17.55 13.69
CA GLN A 141 -18.61 17.85 15.04
C GLN A 141 -19.13 19.29 15.11
N LEU A 142 -20.36 19.45 15.60
CA LEU A 142 -20.98 20.75 15.83
C LEU A 142 -21.11 20.97 17.35
N ASP A 143 -20.60 22.09 17.85
CA ASP A 143 -20.80 22.45 19.26
C ASP A 143 -22.21 23.03 19.44
N VAL A 144 -23.04 22.36 20.23
CA VAL A 144 -24.44 22.76 20.49
C VAL A 144 -24.66 23.14 21.95
N SER A 145 -23.58 23.35 22.69
CA SER A 145 -23.60 23.59 24.14
C SER A 145 -24.38 24.84 24.53
N GLU A 146 -24.30 25.90 23.71
CA GLU A 146 -24.99 27.17 23.97
C GLU A 146 -26.52 27.05 23.96
N PHE A 147 -27.07 26.05 23.26
CA PHE A 147 -28.52 25.85 23.14
C PHE A 147 -29.12 25.02 24.28
N ALA A 148 -28.28 24.45 25.14
CA ALA A 148 -28.65 23.62 26.28
C ALA A 148 -28.82 24.40 27.60
N ASN A 149 -28.42 25.67 27.64
CA ASN A 149 -28.47 26.48 28.86
C ASN A 149 -29.88 27.05 29.11
N GLY A 150 -30.53 26.57 30.16
CA GLY A 150 -31.81 27.10 30.68
C GLY A 150 -32.89 26.04 30.82
N ARG A 151 -33.66 26.09 31.92
CA ARG A 151 -34.64 25.08 32.34
C ARG A 151 -35.58 24.59 31.21
N ILE A 152 -35.51 23.28 30.99
CA ILE A 152 -36.45 22.28 30.43
C ILE A 152 -37.02 22.51 29.02
N GLY A 153 -36.37 21.81 28.09
CA GLY A 153 -36.94 21.02 27.01
C GLY A 153 -35.89 20.02 26.51
N GLU A 154 -36.28 18.81 26.11
CA GLU A 154 -35.36 17.90 25.41
C GLU A 154 -34.85 18.60 24.13
N LEU A 155 -33.54 18.54 23.87
CA LEU A 155 -32.98 19.04 22.62
C LEU A 155 -33.50 18.17 21.47
N ALA A 156 -34.12 18.80 20.49
CA ALA A 156 -34.58 18.13 19.28
C ALA A 156 -33.94 18.77 18.06
N PHE A 157 -33.47 17.92 17.15
CA PHE A 157 -32.80 18.35 15.93
C PHE A 157 -33.66 18.02 14.72
N LYS A 158 -33.82 18.98 13.80
CA LYS A 158 -34.45 18.76 12.50
C LYS A 158 -33.50 19.28 11.43
N VAL A 159 -33.33 18.50 10.37
CA VAL A 159 -32.55 18.90 9.20
C VAL A 159 -33.50 19.44 8.14
N ASP A 160 -33.16 20.57 7.54
CA ASP A 160 -33.84 21.18 6.40
C ASP A 160 -32.84 21.84 5.43
N GLN A 161 -33.34 22.44 4.34
CA GLN A 161 -32.51 23.16 3.36
C GLN A 161 -31.32 22.34 2.83
N VAL A 162 -31.58 21.08 2.46
CA VAL A 162 -30.54 20.18 1.95
C VAL A 162 -30.17 20.60 0.54
N GLN A 163 -28.89 20.79 0.30
CA GLN A 163 -28.33 21.10 -1.00
C GLN A 163 -27.11 20.22 -1.25
N TYR A 164 -26.98 19.75 -2.48
CA TYR A 164 -25.85 18.93 -2.90
C TYR A 164 -24.92 19.73 -3.79
N SER A 165 -23.61 19.53 -3.62
CA SER A 165 -22.60 20.17 -4.46
C SER A 165 -21.56 19.17 -4.97
N PHE A 166 -21.05 19.44 -6.18
CA PHE A 166 -20.04 18.62 -6.82
C PHE A 166 -18.65 19.23 -6.62
N GLY A 167 -17.67 18.40 -6.28
CA GLY A 167 -16.29 18.82 -6.11
C GLY A 167 -15.42 18.53 -7.35
N PRO A 168 -14.22 19.11 -7.42
CA PRO A 168 -13.29 18.90 -8.53
C PRO A 168 -12.91 17.43 -8.76
N THR A 169 -12.83 16.64 -7.68
CA THR A 169 -12.51 15.21 -7.75
C THR A 169 -13.62 14.39 -8.40
N GLN A 170 -14.89 14.77 -8.22
CA GLN A 170 -16.03 14.14 -8.89
C GLN A 170 -16.00 14.41 -10.40
N LYS A 171 -15.59 15.61 -10.82
CA LYS A 171 -15.43 15.93 -12.24
C LYS A 171 -14.41 15.02 -12.92
N LEU A 172 -13.25 14.82 -12.29
CA LEU A 172 -12.21 13.93 -12.81
C LEU A 172 -12.72 12.49 -12.92
N LYS A 173 -13.35 11.97 -11.87
CA LYS A 173 -13.99 10.64 -11.90
C LYS A 173 -15.02 10.50 -13.02
N ALA A 174 -15.86 11.51 -13.22
CA ALA A 174 -16.85 11.52 -14.29
C ALA A 174 -16.20 11.54 -15.68
N MET A 175 -15.14 12.33 -15.88
CA MET A 175 -14.38 12.38 -17.13
C MET A 175 -13.70 11.04 -17.44
N GLU A 176 -13.04 10.44 -16.45
CA GLU A 176 -12.41 9.13 -16.57
C GLU A 176 -13.43 8.04 -16.91
N TRP A 177 -14.56 8.03 -16.21
CA TRP A 177 -15.62 7.06 -16.47
C TRP A 177 -16.29 7.24 -17.84
N ILE A 178 -16.58 8.48 -18.26
CA ILE A 178 -17.08 8.76 -19.62
C ILE A 178 -16.07 8.28 -20.67
N SER A 179 -14.78 8.54 -20.45
CA SER A 179 -13.70 8.07 -21.32
C SER A 179 -13.68 6.54 -21.43
N GLN A 180 -13.89 5.83 -20.32
CA GLN A 180 -13.98 4.36 -20.31
C GLN A 180 -15.20 3.85 -21.08
N VAL A 181 -16.37 4.49 -20.94
CA VAL A 181 -17.57 4.14 -21.73
C VAL A 181 -17.35 4.37 -23.23
N GLN A 182 -16.75 5.50 -23.60
CA GLN A 182 -16.41 5.79 -25.01
C GLN A 182 -15.42 4.77 -25.56
N MET A 183 -14.39 4.41 -24.78
CA MET A 183 -13.41 3.39 -25.14
C MET A 183 -14.07 2.02 -25.35
N TYR A 184 -15.02 1.63 -24.49
CA TYR A 184 -15.81 0.41 -24.65
C TYR A 184 -16.53 0.35 -26.01
N TYR A 185 -17.21 1.44 -26.41
CA TYR A 185 -17.86 1.50 -27.72
C TYR A 185 -16.88 1.55 -28.89
N SER A 186 -15.70 2.15 -28.69
CA SER A 186 -14.63 2.14 -29.68
C SER A 186 -14.09 0.73 -29.94
N TYR A 187 -13.84 -0.07 -28.89
CA TYR A 187 -13.45 -1.47 -29.03
C TYR A 187 -14.54 -2.34 -29.62
N HIS A 188 -15.82 -2.06 -29.33
CA HIS A 188 -16.93 -2.75 -29.98
C HIS A 188 -16.90 -2.54 -31.50
N ALA A 189 -16.75 -1.29 -31.97
CA ALA A 189 -16.65 -1.00 -33.40
C ALA A 189 -15.44 -1.70 -34.05
N LEU A 190 -14.29 -1.69 -33.38
CA LEU A 190 -13.09 -2.40 -33.81
C LEU A 190 -13.32 -3.91 -33.92
N LEU A 191 -13.86 -4.53 -32.87
CA LEU A 191 -14.09 -5.98 -32.81
C LEU A 191 -15.12 -6.47 -33.83
N ILE A 192 -16.13 -5.68 -34.18
CA ILE A 192 -17.06 -6.03 -35.25
C ILE A 192 -16.29 -6.26 -36.55
N SER A 193 -15.47 -5.29 -36.97
CA SER A 193 -14.77 -5.40 -38.25
C SER A 193 -13.67 -6.45 -38.24
N VAL A 194 -12.92 -6.55 -37.14
CA VAL A 194 -11.88 -7.58 -36.99
C VAL A 194 -12.51 -8.97 -37.00
N ASN A 195 -13.58 -9.21 -36.22
CA ASN A 195 -14.25 -10.50 -36.24
C ASN A 195 -14.83 -10.84 -37.62
N ALA A 196 -15.38 -9.86 -38.35
CA ALA A 196 -15.86 -10.07 -39.72
C ALA A 196 -14.71 -10.45 -40.68
N LYS A 197 -13.59 -9.72 -40.62
CA LYS A 197 -12.37 -10.02 -41.39
C LYS A 197 -11.90 -11.47 -41.11
N TYR A 198 -11.73 -11.82 -39.84
CA TYR A 198 -11.19 -13.13 -39.46
C TYR A 198 -12.17 -14.29 -39.62
N GLN A 199 -13.47 -14.02 -39.66
CA GLN A 199 -14.47 -15.01 -40.04
C GLN A 199 -14.43 -15.33 -41.53
N GLN A 200 -14.16 -14.35 -42.41
CA GLN A 200 -13.93 -14.60 -43.84
C GLN A 200 -12.65 -15.39 -44.05
N HIS A 201 -11.57 -14.94 -43.41
CA HIS A 201 -10.27 -15.60 -43.38
C HIS A 201 -10.34 -17.09 -42.98
N ALA A 202 -11.21 -17.42 -42.01
CA ALA A 202 -11.41 -18.77 -41.54
C ALA A 202 -11.92 -19.75 -42.62
N ASN A 203 -12.57 -19.22 -43.67
CA ASN A 203 -13.16 -19.97 -44.78
C ASN A 203 -12.24 -20.07 -46.02
N GLU A 204 -11.07 -19.44 -46.00
CA GLU A 204 -10.11 -19.48 -47.10
C GLU A 204 -9.18 -20.70 -46.98
N ASN A 205 -9.01 -21.45 -48.07
CA ASN A 205 -8.25 -22.70 -48.06
C ASN A 205 -6.73 -22.51 -48.09
N HIS A 206 -6.22 -21.39 -48.59
CA HIS A 206 -4.78 -21.11 -48.71
C HIS A 206 -4.49 -19.65 -48.38
N ARG A 207 -3.48 -19.43 -47.54
CA ARG A 207 -3.00 -18.10 -47.13
C ARG A 207 -1.50 -18.02 -47.34
N SER A 208 -1.01 -16.89 -47.81
CA SER A 208 0.43 -16.65 -47.94
C SER A 208 1.10 -16.61 -46.58
N THR A 209 2.39 -16.94 -46.54
CA THR A 209 3.26 -16.86 -45.36
C THR A 209 3.16 -15.50 -44.69
N THR A 210 3.30 -14.43 -45.47
CA THR A 210 3.22 -13.05 -45.00
C THR A 210 1.89 -12.74 -44.31
N ASN A 211 0.76 -13.19 -44.88
CA ASN A 211 -0.56 -12.94 -44.28
C ASN A 211 -0.71 -13.64 -42.93
N LEU A 212 -0.20 -14.87 -42.78
CA LEU A 212 -0.24 -15.59 -41.50
C LEU A 212 0.54 -14.87 -40.40
N MET A 213 1.72 -14.32 -40.73
CA MET A 213 2.54 -13.55 -39.78
C MET A 213 1.84 -12.24 -39.37
N ILE A 214 1.31 -11.51 -40.34
CA ILE A 214 0.60 -10.23 -40.11
C ILE A 214 -0.67 -10.44 -39.30
N ASP A 215 -1.42 -11.51 -39.58
CA ASP A 215 -2.62 -11.85 -38.84
C ASP A 215 -2.32 -12.18 -37.37
N HIS A 216 -1.23 -12.91 -37.11
CA HIS A 216 -0.80 -13.22 -35.76
C HIS A 216 -0.43 -11.94 -34.99
N ILE A 217 0.36 -11.05 -35.59
CA ILE A 217 0.76 -9.77 -35.01
C ILE A 217 -0.47 -8.89 -34.70
N GLU A 218 -1.39 -8.73 -35.66
CA GLU A 218 -2.58 -7.90 -35.49
C GLU A 218 -3.48 -8.41 -34.35
N LEU A 219 -3.71 -9.73 -34.28
CA LEU A 219 -4.57 -10.36 -33.28
C LEU A 219 -3.95 -10.33 -31.87
N GLU A 220 -2.64 -10.56 -31.75
CA GLU A 220 -1.96 -10.45 -30.45
C GLU A 220 -1.92 -8.99 -29.98
N ARG A 221 -1.69 -8.01 -30.88
CA ARG A 221 -1.78 -6.59 -30.52
C ARG A 221 -3.15 -6.23 -29.98
N LEU A 222 -4.23 -6.65 -30.66
CA LEU A 222 -5.60 -6.38 -30.22
C LEU A 222 -5.93 -7.08 -28.89
N LYS A 223 -5.51 -8.33 -28.73
CA LYS A 223 -5.71 -9.09 -27.51
C LYS A 223 -5.01 -8.41 -26.33
N TRP A 224 -3.76 -8.01 -26.49
CA TRP A 224 -3.00 -7.29 -25.48
C TRP A 224 -3.69 -5.97 -25.10
N LEU A 225 -4.10 -5.17 -26.10
CA LEU A 225 -4.81 -3.91 -25.88
C LEU A 225 -6.11 -4.10 -25.08
N LEU A 226 -6.92 -5.11 -25.43
CA LEU A 226 -8.14 -5.45 -24.69
C LEU A 226 -7.88 -5.97 -23.26
N GLU A 227 -6.71 -6.57 -23.01
CA GLU A 227 -6.32 -7.04 -21.67
C GLU A 227 -5.89 -5.89 -20.75
N GLN A 228 -5.39 -4.78 -21.29
CA GLN A 228 -5.06 -3.57 -20.52
C GLN A 228 -6.32 -2.82 -20.05
N GLU A 229 -7.44 -2.99 -20.73
CA GLU A 229 -8.68 -2.30 -20.39
C GLU A 229 -9.39 -2.94 -19.19
N SER A 230 -9.75 -2.11 -18.22
CA SER A 230 -10.41 -2.54 -16.98
C SER A 230 -11.94 -2.44 -17.07
N PHE A 231 -12.54 -2.85 -18.19
CA PHE A 231 -13.99 -2.71 -18.41
C PHE A 231 -14.83 -3.50 -17.39
N VAL A 232 -14.36 -4.67 -16.95
CA VAL A 232 -15.07 -5.48 -15.94
C VAL A 232 -15.07 -4.77 -14.58
N GLN A 233 -13.93 -4.19 -14.19
CA GLN A 233 -13.79 -3.51 -12.90
C GLN A 233 -14.49 -2.15 -12.89
N ASN A 234 -14.35 -1.38 -13.97
CA ASN A 234 -14.77 0.03 -14.02
C ASN A 234 -16.21 0.21 -14.54
N LEU A 235 -16.65 -0.64 -15.46
CA LEU A 235 -17.98 -0.56 -16.08
C LEU A 235 -18.90 -1.73 -15.69
N HIS A 236 -18.39 -2.72 -14.95
CA HIS A 236 -19.15 -3.90 -14.51
C HIS A 236 -19.83 -4.65 -15.65
N ILE A 237 -19.11 -4.81 -16.77
CA ILE A 237 -19.64 -5.49 -17.97
C ILE A 237 -19.91 -6.98 -17.74
N ASP A 238 -19.39 -7.58 -16.67
CA ASP A 238 -19.78 -8.92 -16.21
C ASP A 238 -21.26 -9.01 -15.79
N ARG A 239 -21.82 -7.88 -15.34
CA ARG A 239 -23.23 -7.77 -14.93
C ARG A 239 -24.12 -7.21 -16.02
N PHE A 240 -23.62 -6.25 -16.79
CA PHE A 240 -24.35 -5.59 -17.86
C PHE A 240 -23.44 -5.22 -19.03
N ASP A 241 -23.51 -6.01 -20.11
CA ASP A 241 -22.73 -5.83 -21.34
C ASP A 241 -23.65 -5.39 -22.50
N PRO A 242 -23.91 -4.08 -22.68
CA PRO A 242 -24.98 -3.59 -23.56
C PRO A 242 -24.83 -4.00 -25.02
N VAL A 243 -23.60 -4.14 -25.52
CA VAL A 243 -23.32 -4.56 -26.92
C VAL A 243 -22.63 -5.92 -27.03
N GLY A 244 -22.48 -6.65 -25.93
CA GLY A 244 -21.92 -8.00 -25.94
C GLY A 244 -20.42 -8.06 -26.25
N LEU A 245 -19.64 -7.08 -25.77
CA LEU A 245 -18.19 -7.00 -25.97
C LEU A 245 -17.46 -8.24 -25.45
N LEU A 246 -17.89 -8.82 -24.31
CA LEU A 246 -17.27 -10.04 -23.74
C LEU A 246 -17.39 -11.23 -24.70
N LYS A 247 -18.53 -11.39 -25.36
CA LYS A 247 -18.74 -12.44 -26.35
C LYS A 247 -17.86 -12.25 -27.59
N MET A 248 -17.70 -11.00 -28.03
CA MET A 248 -16.81 -10.68 -29.15
C MET A 248 -15.33 -10.93 -28.79
N ARG A 249 -14.95 -10.68 -27.53
CA ARG A 249 -13.62 -11.00 -26.99
C ARG A 249 -13.36 -12.51 -26.98
N GLU A 250 -14.33 -13.33 -26.59
CA GLU A 250 -14.19 -14.80 -26.67
C GLU A 250 -13.96 -15.27 -28.11
N GLN A 251 -14.67 -14.67 -29.08
CA GLN A 251 -14.48 -14.97 -30.49
C GLN A 251 -13.08 -14.56 -30.98
N LEU A 252 -12.61 -13.37 -30.58
CA LEU A 252 -11.24 -12.92 -30.85
C LEU A 252 -10.21 -13.92 -30.31
N HIS A 253 -10.35 -14.40 -29.08
CA HIS A 253 -9.42 -15.37 -28.49
C HIS A 253 -9.33 -16.67 -29.31
N ARG A 254 -10.45 -17.13 -29.91
CA ARG A 254 -10.43 -18.28 -30.82
C ARG A 254 -9.65 -17.98 -32.10
N PHE A 255 -9.81 -16.78 -32.66
CA PHE A 255 -9.05 -16.36 -33.84
C PHE A 255 -7.57 -16.21 -33.55
N SER A 256 -7.18 -15.57 -32.43
CA SER A 256 -5.79 -15.45 -31.97
C SER A 256 -5.15 -16.83 -31.77
N ASN A 257 -5.81 -17.77 -31.09
CA ASN A 257 -5.28 -19.14 -30.92
C ASN A 257 -5.07 -19.87 -32.26
N ARG A 258 -6.01 -19.72 -33.21
CA ARG A 258 -5.86 -20.31 -34.55
C ARG A 258 -4.70 -19.66 -35.30
N ALA A 259 -4.58 -18.34 -35.26
CA ALA A 259 -3.51 -17.60 -35.92
C ALA A 259 -2.14 -17.99 -35.35
N ALA A 260 -1.99 -18.07 -34.02
CA ALA A 260 -0.79 -18.57 -33.37
C ALA A 260 -0.43 -20.00 -33.82
N THR A 261 -1.41 -20.91 -33.85
CA THR A 261 -1.18 -22.29 -34.32
C THR A 261 -0.70 -22.34 -35.78
N LEU A 262 -1.26 -21.49 -36.65
CA LEU A 262 -0.87 -21.41 -38.06
C LEU A 262 0.51 -20.76 -38.24
N PHE A 263 0.79 -19.73 -37.43
CA PHE A 263 2.08 -19.07 -37.36
C PHE A 263 3.17 -20.08 -36.95
N ASP A 264 3.02 -20.76 -35.80
CA ASP A 264 3.98 -21.76 -35.31
C ASP A 264 4.27 -22.84 -36.36
N ARG A 265 3.22 -23.32 -37.04
CA ARG A 265 3.35 -24.31 -38.11
C ARG A 265 4.15 -23.79 -39.29
N GLN A 266 3.97 -22.52 -39.65
CA GLN A 266 4.69 -21.90 -40.75
C GLN A 266 6.15 -21.65 -40.38
N MET A 267 6.41 -21.20 -39.15
CA MET A 267 7.77 -20.97 -38.65
C MET A 267 8.60 -22.25 -38.55
N GLN A 268 7.95 -23.41 -38.39
CA GLN A 268 8.60 -24.73 -38.37
C GLN A 268 8.91 -25.31 -39.76
N LYS A 269 8.47 -24.68 -40.85
CA LYS A 269 8.76 -25.18 -42.20
C LYS A 269 10.19 -24.81 -42.61
N ASN A 270 11.00 -25.82 -42.91
CA ASN A 270 12.33 -25.65 -43.51
C ASN A 270 12.22 -25.49 -45.04
N GLU A 271 11.53 -24.45 -45.51
CA GLU A 271 11.39 -24.13 -46.93
C GLU A 271 12.24 -22.90 -47.28
N VAL A 272 12.81 -22.86 -48.49
CA VAL A 272 13.52 -21.68 -48.98
C VAL A 272 12.51 -20.56 -49.21
N VAL A 273 12.64 -19.48 -48.45
CA VAL A 273 11.72 -18.34 -48.48
C VAL A 273 12.00 -17.47 -49.71
N ASP A 274 10.93 -17.04 -50.39
CA ASP A 274 11.04 -16.12 -51.53
C ASP A 274 11.54 -14.74 -51.04
N PRO A 275 12.61 -14.17 -51.64
CA PRO A 275 13.09 -12.84 -51.30
C PRO A 275 12.02 -11.73 -51.36
N ASP A 276 11.02 -11.88 -52.23
CA ASP A 276 9.91 -10.93 -52.37
C ASP A 276 8.96 -10.94 -51.15
N ASP A 277 8.86 -12.07 -50.42
CA ASP A 277 7.99 -12.21 -49.24
C ASP A 277 8.44 -11.33 -48.07
N ALA A 278 9.75 -11.09 -47.92
CA ALA A 278 10.29 -10.24 -46.86
C ALA A 278 9.93 -8.76 -47.08
N SER A 279 10.02 -8.30 -48.33
CA SER A 279 9.63 -6.93 -48.71
C SER A 279 8.11 -6.74 -48.69
N LEU A 280 7.34 -7.80 -48.99
CA LEU A 280 5.89 -7.80 -48.83
C LEU A 280 5.50 -7.72 -47.34
N PHE A 281 6.22 -8.46 -46.48
CA PHE A 281 6.02 -8.41 -45.03
C PHE A 281 6.23 -7.02 -44.46
N CYS A 282 7.34 -6.32 -44.76
CA CYS A 282 7.54 -4.96 -44.25
C CYS A 282 6.36 -4.04 -44.62
N ARG A 283 5.90 -4.12 -45.87
CA ARG A 283 4.79 -3.29 -46.38
C ARG A 283 3.49 -3.61 -45.66
N TYR A 284 3.17 -4.88 -45.45
CA TYR A 284 1.94 -5.27 -44.74
C TYR A 284 2.00 -4.93 -43.25
N TYR A 285 3.17 -5.04 -42.64
CA TYR A 285 3.38 -4.67 -41.24
C TYR A 285 3.15 -3.17 -41.01
N VAL A 286 3.71 -2.31 -41.86
CA VAL A 286 3.44 -0.86 -41.82
C VAL A 286 2.00 -0.56 -42.20
N ALA A 287 1.44 -1.29 -43.17
CA ALA A 287 0.05 -1.12 -43.61
C ALA A 287 -0.96 -1.44 -42.52
N LEU A 288 -0.66 -2.31 -41.53
CA LEU A 288 -1.54 -2.47 -40.37
C LEU A 288 -1.81 -1.11 -39.72
N SER A 289 -0.75 -0.40 -39.38
CA SER A 289 -0.84 0.88 -38.68
C SER A 289 -1.52 1.94 -39.56
N THR A 290 -1.12 2.08 -40.82
CA THR A 290 -1.69 3.10 -41.70
C THR A 290 -3.15 2.81 -42.09
N ASN A 291 -3.55 1.55 -42.22
CA ASN A 291 -4.95 1.18 -42.48
C ASN A 291 -5.84 1.50 -41.28
N TYR A 292 -5.39 1.24 -40.05
CA TYR A 292 -6.13 1.60 -38.84
C TYR A 292 -6.28 3.12 -38.68
N LEU A 293 -5.26 3.91 -39.02
CA LEU A 293 -5.36 5.37 -39.03
C LEU A 293 -6.36 5.87 -40.09
N LYS A 294 -6.28 5.35 -41.32
CA LYS A 294 -7.25 5.68 -42.38
C LYS A 294 -8.67 5.31 -41.98
N TRP A 295 -8.86 4.20 -41.28
CA TRP A 295 -10.17 3.82 -40.79
C TRP A 295 -10.64 4.75 -39.65
N ALA A 296 -9.75 5.12 -38.73
CA ALA A 296 -10.05 6.08 -37.66
C ALA A 296 -10.57 7.42 -38.20
N GLU A 297 -10.03 7.90 -39.32
CA GLU A 297 -10.45 9.15 -39.99
C GLU A 297 -11.90 9.13 -40.50
N THR A 298 -12.49 7.93 -40.70
CA THR A 298 -13.89 7.79 -41.14
C THR A 298 -14.90 7.81 -40.00
N LEU A 299 -14.44 7.80 -38.74
CA LEU A 299 -15.28 7.70 -37.55
C LEU A 299 -15.21 8.97 -36.70
N GLN A 300 -16.22 9.16 -35.84
CA GLN A 300 -16.17 10.22 -34.85
C GLN A 300 -15.02 9.97 -33.85
N PRO A 301 -14.34 11.02 -33.36
CA PRO A 301 -13.19 10.87 -32.46
C PRO A 301 -13.45 9.99 -31.22
N SER A 302 -14.66 10.03 -30.67
CA SER A 302 -15.09 9.21 -29.52
C SER A 302 -15.19 7.71 -29.81
N VAL A 303 -15.31 7.32 -31.08
CA VAL A 303 -15.40 5.92 -31.53
C VAL A 303 -14.11 5.47 -32.21
N ALA A 304 -13.23 6.40 -32.58
CA ALA A 304 -11.98 6.13 -33.28
C ALA A 304 -10.79 5.76 -32.35
N SER A 305 -10.91 5.93 -31.04
CA SER A 305 -9.77 5.83 -30.11
C SER A 305 -9.06 4.47 -30.12
N ALA A 306 -9.80 3.36 -30.09
CA ALA A 306 -9.24 2.00 -30.17
C ALA A 306 -8.55 1.72 -31.51
N LEU A 307 -8.99 2.35 -32.61
CA LEU A 307 -8.33 2.24 -33.91
C LEU A 307 -6.98 2.96 -33.91
N VAL A 308 -6.91 4.14 -33.30
CA VAL A 308 -5.64 4.86 -33.12
C VAL A 308 -4.68 4.06 -32.22
N LEU A 309 -5.19 3.40 -31.17
CA LEU A 309 -4.39 2.48 -30.35
C LEU A 309 -3.87 1.29 -31.17
N MET A 310 -4.70 0.68 -32.02
CA MET A 310 -4.27 -0.39 -32.92
C MET A 310 -3.19 0.05 -33.90
N ALA A 311 -3.18 1.32 -34.31
CA ALA A 311 -2.13 1.86 -35.17
C ALA A 311 -0.78 2.04 -34.47
N SER A 312 -0.77 2.11 -33.14
CA SER A 312 0.46 2.28 -32.35
C SER A 312 1.08 0.95 -31.96
N ILE A 313 2.42 0.86 -31.98
CA ILE A 313 3.16 -0.27 -31.41
C ILE A 313 3.42 0.02 -29.93
N GLN A 314 2.96 -0.87 -29.07
CA GLN A 314 3.02 -0.70 -27.62
C GLN A 314 4.29 -1.33 -27.08
N GLN A 315 5.09 -0.55 -26.33
CA GLN A 315 6.42 -0.98 -25.86
C GLN A 315 6.40 -2.23 -24.97
N GLN A 316 5.26 -2.54 -24.34
CA GLN A 316 5.07 -3.68 -23.43
C GLN A 316 4.30 -4.84 -24.06
N ALA A 317 3.92 -4.74 -25.34
CA ALA A 317 3.31 -5.84 -26.05
C ALA A 317 4.39 -6.85 -26.48
N ASN A 318 4.02 -8.14 -26.60
CA ASN A 318 4.96 -9.20 -27.02
C ASN A 318 5.39 -9.11 -28.50
N GLU A 319 5.14 -7.97 -29.14
CA GLU A 319 5.31 -7.77 -30.56
C GLU A 319 6.79 -7.76 -30.96
N GLN A 320 7.69 -7.32 -30.07
CA GLN A 320 9.14 -7.40 -30.32
C GLN A 320 9.61 -8.86 -30.43
N GLU A 321 9.15 -9.75 -29.56
CA GLU A 321 9.52 -11.18 -29.61
C GLU A 321 9.01 -11.83 -30.89
N VAL A 322 7.73 -11.63 -31.22
CA VAL A 322 7.12 -12.16 -32.46
C VAL A 322 7.87 -11.63 -33.69
N LEU A 323 8.22 -10.35 -33.71
CA LEU A 323 8.97 -9.76 -34.81
C LEU A 323 10.40 -10.33 -34.90
N GLN A 324 11.05 -10.61 -33.77
CA GLN A 324 12.35 -11.28 -33.74
C GLN A 324 12.29 -12.69 -34.37
N GLU A 325 11.24 -13.46 -34.06
CA GLU A 325 11.03 -14.78 -34.67
C GLU A 325 10.85 -14.66 -36.19
N VAL A 326 10.01 -13.72 -36.65
CA VAL A 326 9.82 -13.46 -38.09
C VAL A 326 11.13 -13.07 -38.77
N ILE A 327 11.93 -12.21 -38.14
CA ILE A 327 13.26 -11.82 -38.66
C ILE A 327 14.16 -13.03 -38.81
N GLN A 328 14.23 -13.92 -37.81
CA GLN A 328 15.03 -15.14 -37.88
C GLN A 328 14.58 -16.07 -38.99
N TYR A 329 13.26 -16.20 -39.20
CA TYR A 329 12.71 -16.99 -40.30
C TYR A 329 13.19 -16.50 -41.66
N PHE A 330 13.13 -15.19 -41.92
CA PHE A 330 13.63 -14.63 -43.19
C PHE A 330 15.17 -14.63 -43.30
N ALA A 331 15.88 -14.42 -42.19
CA ALA A 331 17.35 -14.43 -42.15
C ALA A 331 17.96 -15.82 -42.42
N SER A 332 17.18 -16.89 -42.26
CA SER A 332 17.60 -18.25 -42.63
C SER A 332 17.74 -18.48 -44.14
N GLY A 333 17.22 -17.57 -44.97
CA GLY A 333 17.35 -17.59 -46.43
C GLY A 333 18.70 -17.07 -46.93
N PRO A 334 19.16 -17.51 -48.13
CA PRO A 334 20.40 -17.00 -48.71
C PRO A 334 20.29 -15.50 -49.06
N ASN A 335 21.29 -14.71 -48.65
CA ASN A 335 21.45 -13.27 -48.91
C ASN A 335 20.62 -12.29 -48.05
N HIS A 336 19.98 -12.72 -46.96
CA HIS A 336 19.29 -11.81 -46.04
C HIS A 336 20.11 -11.54 -44.78
N SER A 337 20.14 -10.27 -44.32
CA SER A 337 20.73 -9.89 -43.03
C SER A 337 19.63 -9.76 -41.98
N GLU A 338 19.94 -10.08 -40.72
CA GLU A 338 19.01 -9.91 -39.59
C GLU A 338 18.55 -8.45 -39.42
N GLN A 339 19.30 -7.47 -39.94
CA GLN A 339 18.95 -6.06 -39.89
C GLN A 339 18.08 -5.59 -41.06
N GLN A 340 17.91 -6.38 -42.13
CA GLN A 340 17.20 -5.94 -43.33
C GLN A 340 15.73 -5.61 -43.06
N ILE A 341 15.00 -6.48 -42.36
CA ILE A 341 13.58 -6.29 -42.05
C ILE A 341 13.34 -5.12 -41.08
N PRO A 342 14.06 -5.01 -39.94
CA PRO A 342 13.94 -3.84 -39.07
C PRO A 342 14.20 -2.52 -39.79
N THR A 343 15.25 -2.44 -40.61
CA THR A 343 15.56 -1.23 -41.39
C THR A 343 14.44 -0.90 -42.38
N CYS A 344 13.99 -1.91 -43.14
CA CYS A 344 12.88 -1.79 -44.09
C CYS A 344 11.57 -1.29 -43.44
N ILE A 345 11.20 -1.83 -42.28
CA ILE A 345 10.02 -1.38 -41.53
C ILE A 345 10.19 0.05 -41.01
N SER A 346 11.34 0.36 -40.41
CA SER A 346 11.62 1.70 -39.88
C SER A 346 11.60 2.78 -40.97
N GLU A 347 12.21 2.51 -42.12
CA GLU A 347 12.25 3.45 -43.26
C GLU A 347 10.87 3.66 -43.88
N LEU A 348 10.06 2.60 -44.00
CA LEU A 348 8.69 2.72 -44.51
C LEU A 348 7.80 3.54 -43.56
N TYR A 349 7.90 3.34 -42.24
CA TYR A 349 7.19 4.20 -41.28
C TYR A 349 7.62 5.66 -41.38
N ALA A 350 8.92 5.92 -41.48
CA ALA A 350 9.45 7.28 -41.65
C ALA A 350 8.95 7.93 -42.95
N SER A 351 8.93 7.19 -44.06
CA SER A 351 8.44 7.69 -45.35
C SER A 351 6.95 8.02 -45.33
N GLU A 352 6.11 7.17 -44.74
CA GLU A 352 4.68 7.44 -44.58
C GLU A 352 4.44 8.66 -43.66
N ALA A 353 5.22 8.79 -42.60
CA ALA A 353 5.14 9.94 -41.71
C ALA A 353 5.56 11.25 -42.39
N GLN A 354 6.59 11.20 -43.22
CA GLN A 354 7.03 12.34 -44.03
C GLN A 354 5.91 12.83 -44.94
N GLN A 355 5.19 11.91 -45.61
CA GLN A 355 4.02 12.27 -46.42
C GLN A 355 2.93 12.94 -45.57
N LEU A 356 2.65 12.42 -44.38
CA LEU A 356 1.68 13.01 -43.44
C LEU A 356 2.10 14.40 -42.94
N ASN A 357 3.40 14.63 -42.71
CA ASN A 357 3.95 15.95 -42.38
C ASN A 357 3.70 16.97 -43.48
N THR A 358 3.81 16.58 -44.77
CA THR A 358 3.56 17.50 -45.90
C THR A 358 2.12 17.99 -46.00
N VAL A 359 1.16 17.20 -45.50
CA VAL A 359 -0.27 17.54 -45.46
C VAL A 359 -0.72 18.04 -44.08
N GLU A 360 0.24 18.40 -43.22
CA GLU A 360 0.00 18.91 -41.85
C GLU A 360 -0.77 17.94 -40.94
N ASN A 361 -0.79 16.63 -41.26
CA ASN A 361 -1.37 15.60 -40.40
C ASN A 361 -0.34 15.14 -39.34
N TYR A 362 0.07 16.09 -38.49
CA TYR A 362 1.16 15.91 -37.54
C TYR A 362 0.90 14.85 -36.47
N VAL A 363 -0.37 14.66 -36.08
CA VAL A 363 -0.74 13.66 -35.05
C VAL A 363 -0.45 12.24 -35.54
N ASN A 364 -0.88 11.92 -36.76
CA ASN A 364 -0.65 10.62 -37.36
C ASN A 364 0.83 10.45 -37.75
N ALA A 365 1.47 11.51 -38.26
CA ALA A 365 2.91 11.50 -38.56
C ALA A 365 3.74 11.16 -37.31
N LEU A 366 3.49 11.85 -36.19
CA LEU A 366 4.20 11.61 -34.93
C LEU A 366 3.97 10.19 -34.42
N LEU A 367 2.77 9.64 -34.56
CA LEU A 367 2.48 8.25 -34.18
C LEU A 367 3.31 7.25 -35.00
N LEU A 368 3.38 7.41 -36.33
CA LEU A 368 4.18 6.53 -37.19
C LEU A 368 5.68 6.67 -36.92
N LEU A 369 6.17 7.88 -36.62
CA LEU A 369 7.56 8.11 -36.24
C LEU A 369 7.89 7.47 -34.89
N ARG A 370 6.95 7.45 -33.94
CA ARG A 370 7.11 6.69 -32.69
C ARG A 370 7.20 5.19 -32.93
N ASN A 371 6.41 4.65 -33.86
CA ASN A 371 6.52 3.25 -34.27
C ASN A 371 7.90 2.97 -34.89
N ALA A 372 8.41 3.86 -35.75
CA ALA A 372 9.76 3.74 -36.29
C ALA A 372 10.83 3.79 -35.18
N THR A 373 10.74 4.73 -34.25
CA THR A 373 11.66 4.82 -33.09
C THR A 373 11.63 3.56 -32.24
N PHE A 374 10.47 2.94 -32.04
CA PHE A 374 10.36 1.65 -31.34
C PHE A 374 11.19 0.59 -32.07
N ILE A 375 11.02 0.43 -33.39
CA ILE A 375 11.80 -0.52 -34.19
C ILE A 375 13.30 -0.20 -34.14
N GLN A 376 13.69 1.07 -34.28
CA GLN A 376 15.10 1.47 -34.20
C GLN A 376 15.73 1.09 -32.86
N ARG A 377 15.03 1.34 -31.75
CA ARG A 377 15.51 1.02 -30.40
C ARG A 377 15.56 -0.49 -30.14
N SER A 378 14.49 -1.22 -30.49
CA SER A 378 14.40 -2.67 -30.27
C SER A 378 15.46 -3.47 -31.03
N PHE A 379 15.93 -2.95 -32.17
CA PHE A 379 16.90 -3.62 -33.04
C PHE A 379 18.22 -2.86 -33.22
N ASN A 380 18.50 -1.87 -32.36
CA ASN A 380 19.73 -1.05 -32.35
C ASN A 380 20.10 -0.44 -33.72
N LEU A 381 19.11 0.08 -34.44
CA LEU A 381 19.32 0.79 -35.70
C LEU A 381 19.79 2.23 -35.44
N LEU A 382 20.62 2.76 -36.33
CA LEU A 382 21.07 4.15 -36.27
C LEU A 382 19.98 5.09 -36.78
N SER A 383 19.68 6.14 -36.02
CA SER A 383 18.86 7.26 -36.51
C SER A 383 19.72 8.19 -37.37
N ASN A 384 19.17 8.70 -38.47
CA ASN A 384 19.81 9.71 -39.31
C ASN A 384 19.21 11.11 -39.05
N ASP A 385 19.86 12.15 -39.54
CA ASP A 385 19.44 13.54 -39.30
C ASP A 385 18.08 13.87 -39.94
N ASP A 386 17.75 13.24 -41.09
CA ASP A 386 16.47 13.39 -41.77
C ASP A 386 15.31 12.85 -40.92
N PHE A 387 15.48 11.67 -40.31
CA PHE A 387 14.50 11.08 -39.40
C PHE A 387 14.26 11.98 -38.18
N ASN A 388 15.33 12.50 -37.58
CA ASN A 388 15.22 13.43 -36.45
C ASN A 388 14.48 14.71 -36.85
N ALA A 389 14.73 15.23 -38.06
CA ALA A 389 14.05 16.41 -38.59
C ALA A 389 12.54 16.16 -38.79
N ASP A 390 12.16 15.02 -39.39
CA ASP A 390 10.76 14.65 -39.58
C ASP A 390 10.03 14.44 -38.24
N TYR A 391 10.71 13.85 -37.26
CA TYR A 391 10.19 13.69 -35.89
C TYR A 391 9.93 15.03 -35.23
N LEU A 392 10.90 15.94 -35.29
CA LEU A 392 10.77 17.27 -34.72
C LEU A 392 9.71 18.10 -35.43
N ALA A 393 9.55 17.97 -36.74
CA ALA A 393 8.49 18.66 -37.48
C ALA A 393 7.09 18.19 -37.03
N ALA A 394 6.89 16.87 -36.89
CA ALA A 394 5.63 16.32 -36.40
C ALA A 394 5.36 16.73 -34.93
N PHE A 395 6.39 16.63 -34.08
CA PHE A 395 6.31 17.05 -32.68
C PHE A 395 5.97 18.54 -32.55
N ASP A 396 6.64 19.40 -33.31
CA ASP A 396 6.39 20.85 -33.34
C ASP A 396 4.95 21.15 -33.76
N GLY A 397 4.48 20.53 -34.83
CA GLY A 397 3.13 20.72 -35.37
C GLY A 397 2.02 20.34 -34.38
N VAL A 398 2.16 19.20 -33.68
CA VAL A 398 1.19 18.79 -32.65
C VAL A 398 1.23 19.74 -31.45
N ALA A 399 2.42 20.04 -30.94
CA ALA A 399 2.57 20.89 -29.76
C ALA A 399 2.05 22.32 -30.01
N ALA A 400 2.40 22.91 -31.16
CA ALA A 400 1.92 24.21 -31.58
C ALA A 400 0.39 24.24 -31.75
N SER A 401 -0.20 23.18 -32.31
CA SER A 401 -1.65 23.07 -32.47
C SER A 401 -2.37 23.04 -31.13
N TYR A 402 -1.88 22.28 -30.14
CA TYR A 402 -2.45 22.29 -28.79
C TYR A 402 -2.31 23.64 -28.10
N LEU A 403 -1.14 24.29 -28.17
CA LEU A 403 -0.97 25.63 -27.60
C LEU A 403 -1.87 26.66 -28.27
N LYS A 404 -2.06 26.58 -29.59
CA LYS A 404 -2.98 27.47 -30.33
C LYS A 404 -4.42 27.30 -29.85
N VAL A 405 -4.90 26.07 -29.65
CA VAL A 405 -6.23 25.81 -29.07
C VAL A 405 -6.29 26.32 -27.64
N GLY A 406 -5.26 26.07 -26.83
CA GLY A 406 -5.17 26.58 -25.46
C GLY A 406 -5.24 28.11 -25.38
N ARG A 407 -4.53 28.80 -26.28
CA ARG A 407 -4.57 30.26 -26.42
C ARG A 407 -5.96 30.76 -26.81
N MET A 408 -6.64 30.09 -27.75
CA MET A 408 -7.97 30.49 -28.20
C MET A 408 -9.05 30.24 -27.15
N ALA A 409 -8.93 29.15 -26.39
CA ALA A 409 -9.76 28.91 -25.21
C ALA A 409 -9.58 30.02 -24.17
N CYS A 410 -8.35 30.46 -23.94
CA CYS A 410 -8.08 31.58 -23.02
C CYS A 410 -8.72 32.89 -23.49
N LEU A 411 -8.55 33.25 -24.78
CA LEU A 411 -9.14 34.46 -25.36
C LEU A 411 -10.67 34.47 -25.40
N THR A 412 -11.30 33.29 -25.28
CA THR A 412 -12.76 33.13 -25.16
C THR A 412 -13.22 32.97 -23.71
N ASN A 413 -12.37 33.31 -22.73
CA ASN A 413 -12.59 33.20 -21.28
C ASN A 413 -12.87 31.76 -20.79
N ASN A 414 -12.39 30.74 -21.52
CA ASN A 414 -12.43 29.34 -21.11
C ASN A 414 -11.06 28.89 -20.56
N SER A 415 -10.71 29.40 -19.38
CA SER A 415 -9.43 29.14 -18.72
C SER A 415 -9.18 27.66 -18.42
N LEU A 416 -10.23 26.90 -18.11
CA LEU A 416 -10.11 25.46 -17.85
C LEU A 416 -9.70 24.69 -19.11
N LEU A 417 -10.37 24.93 -20.24
CA LEU A 417 -10.01 24.29 -21.51
C LEU A 417 -8.59 24.70 -21.93
N SER A 418 -8.23 25.96 -21.71
CA SER A 418 -6.86 26.45 -21.94
C SER A 418 -5.82 25.65 -21.17
N ARG A 419 -6.00 25.50 -19.85
CA ARG A 419 -5.13 24.70 -18.98
C ARG A 419 -5.02 23.27 -19.46
N ASN A 420 -6.13 22.63 -19.83
CA ASN A 420 -6.12 21.24 -20.29
C ASN A 420 -5.22 21.04 -21.53
N TYR A 421 -5.29 21.94 -22.52
CA TYR A 421 -4.45 21.84 -23.72
C TYR A 421 -2.98 22.13 -23.45
N ILE A 422 -2.67 22.95 -22.45
CA ILE A 422 -1.27 23.23 -22.07
C ILE A 422 -0.69 22.05 -21.30
N GLN A 423 -1.45 21.45 -20.39
CA GLN A 423 -1.05 20.21 -19.72
C GLN A 423 -0.83 19.07 -20.72
N ARG A 424 -1.58 19.02 -21.84
CA ARG A 424 -1.29 18.08 -22.94
C ARG A 424 0.08 18.29 -23.56
N VAL A 425 0.51 19.54 -23.73
CA VAL A 425 1.85 19.85 -24.28
C VAL A 425 2.94 19.49 -23.27
N VAL A 426 2.75 19.83 -21.99
CA VAL A 426 3.66 19.44 -20.91
C VAL A 426 3.82 17.91 -20.86
N GLY A 427 2.70 17.18 -20.81
CA GLY A 427 2.71 15.71 -20.80
C GLY A 427 3.27 15.10 -22.09
N MET A 428 3.11 15.77 -23.23
CA MET A 428 3.74 15.35 -24.49
C MET A 428 5.26 15.50 -24.44
N ILE A 429 5.79 16.61 -23.91
CA ILE A 429 7.25 16.79 -23.72
C ILE A 429 7.81 15.72 -22.78
N GLU A 430 7.10 15.44 -21.68
CA GLU A 430 7.50 14.40 -20.73
C GLU A 430 7.46 12.99 -21.35
N GLY A 431 6.39 12.67 -22.10
CA GLY A 431 6.25 11.37 -22.76
C GLY A 431 7.27 11.12 -23.88
N HIS A 432 7.97 12.16 -24.35
CA HIS A 432 8.99 12.08 -25.39
C HIS A 432 10.40 12.38 -24.86
N HIS A 433 10.56 12.48 -23.54
CA HIS A 433 11.80 12.92 -22.89
C HIS A 433 13.03 12.13 -23.36
N ASP A 434 12.96 10.80 -23.38
CA ASP A 434 14.10 9.95 -23.79
C ASP A 434 14.54 10.19 -25.24
N PHE A 435 13.60 10.45 -26.15
CA PHE A 435 13.95 10.76 -27.54
C PHE A 435 14.60 12.14 -27.63
N LEU A 436 14.01 13.13 -26.97
CA LEU A 436 14.47 14.53 -27.01
C LEU A 436 15.85 14.72 -26.35
N THR A 437 16.25 13.87 -25.41
CA THR A 437 17.57 13.92 -24.75
C THR A 437 18.66 13.16 -25.49
N THR A 438 18.30 12.14 -26.28
CA THR A 438 19.28 11.25 -26.97
C THR A 438 19.55 11.65 -28.41
N MET A 439 18.71 12.51 -28.99
CA MET A 439 18.88 12.99 -30.36
C MET A 439 20.00 14.03 -30.50
N ASN A 440 20.52 14.17 -31.72
CA ASN A 440 21.46 15.26 -32.03
C ASN A 440 20.70 16.60 -32.09
N PRO A 441 21.13 17.64 -31.34
CA PRO A 441 20.48 18.95 -31.39
C PRO A 441 20.56 19.59 -32.78
N GLN A 442 19.43 20.09 -33.29
CA GLN A 442 19.30 20.72 -34.61
C GLN A 442 19.01 22.22 -34.48
N ASP A 443 19.72 23.05 -35.25
CA ASP A 443 19.50 24.49 -35.26
C ASP A 443 18.09 24.83 -35.78
N SER A 444 17.37 25.73 -35.09
CA SER A 444 15.99 26.11 -35.42
C SER A 444 14.94 25.00 -35.33
N ALA A 445 15.18 23.97 -34.52
CA ALA A 445 14.16 23.00 -34.15
C ALA A 445 12.99 23.66 -33.41
N LEU A 446 11.76 23.21 -33.69
CA LEU A 446 10.50 23.61 -33.01
C LEU A 446 10.02 25.08 -33.20
N PRO A 447 10.03 25.63 -34.43
CA PRO A 447 9.68 27.03 -34.67
C PRO A 447 8.20 27.37 -34.39
N GLY A 448 7.28 26.43 -34.58
CA GLY A 448 5.85 26.60 -34.32
C GLY A 448 5.55 26.67 -32.82
N LEU A 449 6.11 25.75 -32.05
CA LEU A 449 5.98 25.65 -30.60
C LEU A 449 6.50 26.91 -29.93
N PHE A 450 7.73 27.34 -30.24
CA PHE A 450 8.29 28.56 -29.66
C PHE A 450 7.50 29.81 -30.03
N ARG A 451 6.97 29.91 -31.26
CA ARG A 451 6.09 31.01 -31.66
C ARG A 451 4.80 31.04 -30.83
N GLU A 452 4.20 29.89 -30.55
CA GLU A 452 2.99 29.81 -29.75
C GLU A 452 3.24 30.06 -28.25
N ILE A 453 4.38 29.62 -27.70
CA ILE A 453 4.81 29.97 -26.33
C ILE A 453 4.96 31.49 -26.17
N ILE A 454 5.65 32.15 -27.12
CA ILE A 454 5.79 33.61 -27.14
C ILE A 454 4.41 34.29 -27.23
N SER A 455 3.46 33.69 -27.96
CA SER A 455 2.12 34.24 -28.10
C SER A 455 1.28 34.07 -26.81
N ILE A 456 1.41 32.94 -26.11
CA ILE A 456 0.77 32.71 -24.80
C ILE A 456 1.32 33.69 -23.75
N ASN A 457 2.61 34.03 -23.81
CA ASN A 457 3.20 35.02 -22.91
C ASN A 457 2.47 36.37 -22.94
N LYS A 458 2.02 36.78 -24.13
CA LYS A 458 1.34 38.07 -24.34
C LYS A 458 -0.07 38.13 -23.73
N LEU A 459 -0.61 37.01 -23.26
CA LEU A 459 -1.93 36.97 -22.62
C LEU A 459 -1.86 37.57 -21.19
N PRO A 460 -2.85 38.36 -20.75
CA PRO A 460 -2.90 38.87 -19.38
C PRO A 460 -2.96 37.75 -18.32
N SER A 461 -2.34 37.98 -17.15
CA SER A 461 -2.35 37.04 -16.02
C SER A 461 -3.75 36.73 -15.49
N LEU A 462 -4.68 37.70 -15.59
CA LEU A 462 -6.11 37.55 -15.25
C LEU A 462 -6.83 36.50 -16.10
N GLN A 463 -6.39 36.29 -17.34
CA GLN A 463 -6.96 35.29 -18.24
C GLN A 463 -6.16 33.97 -18.20
N PHE A 464 -4.86 34.05 -17.89
CA PHE A 464 -3.97 32.88 -17.85
C PHE A 464 -2.99 32.93 -16.67
N SER A 465 -3.15 31.99 -15.73
CA SER A 465 -2.39 31.92 -14.47
C SER A 465 -0.88 31.95 -14.70
N CYS A 466 -0.16 32.74 -13.91
CA CYS A 466 1.29 32.79 -13.91
C CYS A 466 1.92 31.41 -13.63
N ALA A 467 1.26 30.57 -12.80
CA ALA A 467 1.75 29.22 -12.50
C ALA A 467 1.76 28.31 -13.75
N ASP A 468 0.70 28.34 -14.55
CA ASP A 468 0.59 27.53 -15.77
C ASP A 468 1.60 28.01 -16.83
N LYS A 469 1.89 29.32 -16.87
CA LYS A 469 2.94 29.90 -17.73
C LYS A 469 4.33 29.44 -17.30
N VAL A 470 4.68 29.56 -16.02
CA VAL A 470 6.00 29.15 -15.52
C VAL A 470 6.28 27.69 -15.84
N GLN A 471 5.31 26.79 -15.59
CA GLN A 471 5.47 25.37 -15.92
C GLN A 471 5.75 25.14 -17.42
N LEU A 472 5.06 25.86 -18.30
CA LEU A 472 5.31 25.77 -19.75
C LEU A 472 6.71 26.30 -20.12
N PHE A 473 7.16 27.38 -19.48
CA PHE A 473 8.50 27.93 -19.73
C PHE A 473 9.63 27.03 -19.19
N ASP A 474 9.45 26.37 -18.05
CA ASP A 474 10.43 25.39 -17.54
C ASP A 474 10.64 24.26 -18.55
N LYS A 475 9.55 23.77 -19.16
CA LYS A 475 9.64 22.77 -20.24
C LYS A 475 10.28 23.35 -21.51
N THR A 476 10.13 24.63 -21.76
CA THR A 476 10.76 25.33 -22.89
C THR A 476 12.28 25.39 -22.73
N ILE A 477 12.78 25.62 -21.50
CA ILE A 477 14.21 25.55 -21.18
C ILE A 477 14.78 24.17 -21.48
N PHE A 478 14.10 23.13 -21.00
CA PHE A 478 14.50 21.75 -21.28
C PHE A 478 14.65 21.50 -22.79
N LEU A 479 13.64 21.89 -23.58
CA LEU A 479 13.66 21.72 -25.03
C LEU A 479 14.81 22.48 -25.70
N ALA A 480 15.11 23.69 -25.25
CA ALA A 480 16.19 24.45 -25.84
C ALA A 480 17.59 24.08 -25.33
N GLN A 481 17.71 23.29 -24.28
CA GLN A 481 19.00 22.73 -23.87
C GLN A 481 19.32 21.44 -24.65
N HIS A 482 18.30 20.66 -24.99
CA HIS A 482 18.47 19.31 -25.53
C HIS A 482 18.12 19.17 -27.01
N VAL A 483 17.27 20.05 -27.56
CA VAL A 483 16.73 19.92 -28.92
C VAL A 483 17.24 21.03 -29.85
N GLY A 484 17.16 22.30 -29.44
CA GLY A 484 17.63 23.45 -30.24
C GLY A 484 18.94 24.02 -29.70
N ARG A 485 19.84 24.55 -30.55
CA ARG A 485 21.06 25.24 -30.06
C ARG A 485 20.86 26.73 -29.81
N THR A 486 19.77 27.33 -30.31
CA THR A 486 19.51 28.78 -30.24
C THR A 486 18.41 29.10 -29.23
N TRP A 487 18.81 29.42 -27.99
CA TRP A 487 17.92 30.08 -27.01
C TRP A 487 17.58 31.48 -27.52
N HIS A 488 16.30 31.76 -27.75
CA HIS A 488 15.88 33.10 -28.18
C HIS A 488 15.86 34.05 -26.97
N PRO A 489 16.53 35.22 -27.02
CA PRO A 489 16.49 36.21 -25.95
C PRO A 489 15.07 36.65 -25.56
N ALA A 490 14.12 36.57 -26.49
CA ALA A 490 12.71 36.83 -26.24
C ALA A 490 12.05 35.80 -25.29
N ILE A 491 12.49 34.54 -25.32
CA ILE A 491 12.02 33.48 -24.41
C ILE A 491 12.62 33.67 -23.02
N ASP A 492 13.92 34.02 -22.91
CA ASP A 492 14.56 34.34 -21.62
C ASP A 492 13.85 35.50 -20.91
N SER A 493 13.62 36.59 -21.66
CA SER A 493 12.93 37.77 -21.14
C SER A 493 11.49 37.43 -20.72
N ALA A 494 10.76 36.67 -21.54
CA ALA A 494 9.42 36.21 -21.21
C ALA A 494 9.40 35.34 -19.94
N TYR A 495 10.36 34.42 -19.79
CA TYR A 495 10.46 33.56 -18.62
C TYR A 495 10.66 34.36 -17.34
N ARG A 496 11.63 35.28 -17.32
CA ARG A 496 11.90 36.14 -16.15
C ARG A 496 10.68 36.99 -15.76
N ILE A 497 9.93 37.52 -16.73
CA ILE A 497 8.69 38.28 -16.48
C ILE A 497 7.64 37.39 -15.79
N ASN A 498 7.47 36.13 -16.21
CA ASN A 498 6.49 35.23 -15.60
C ASN A 498 6.94 34.71 -14.23
N LEU A 499 8.23 34.47 -14.02
CA LEU A 499 8.77 34.15 -12.70
C LEU A 499 8.49 35.28 -11.71
N GLN A 500 8.70 36.53 -12.12
CA GLN A 500 8.37 37.70 -11.30
C GLN A 500 6.86 37.79 -11.03
N GLY A 501 6.03 37.70 -12.08
CA GLY A 501 4.57 37.75 -11.90
C GLY A 501 4.00 36.61 -11.06
N TYR A 502 4.62 35.42 -11.09
CA TYR A 502 4.27 34.32 -10.18
C TYR A 502 4.66 34.66 -8.74
N LEU A 503 5.88 35.14 -8.52
CA LEU A 503 6.36 35.55 -7.21
C LEU A 503 5.47 36.64 -6.61
N ASP A 504 5.14 37.68 -7.37
CA ASP A 504 4.26 38.77 -6.94
C ASP A 504 2.92 38.23 -6.44
N GLN A 505 2.28 37.32 -7.20
CA GLN A 505 1.05 36.65 -6.79
C GLN A 505 1.22 35.82 -5.52
N GLN A 506 2.36 35.13 -5.35
CA GLN A 506 2.63 34.39 -4.11
C GLN A 506 2.79 35.31 -2.90
N LEU A 507 3.42 36.48 -3.09
CA LEU A 507 3.62 37.49 -2.07
C LEU A 507 2.29 38.15 -1.67
N GLU A 508 1.42 38.47 -2.62
CA GLU A 508 0.06 38.97 -2.33
C GLU A 508 -0.76 37.98 -1.49
N ILE A 509 -0.67 36.68 -1.79
CA ILE A 509 -1.34 35.63 -1.01
C ILE A 509 -0.73 35.56 0.40
N LEU A 510 0.59 35.63 0.53
CA LEU A 510 1.27 35.63 1.82
C LEU A 510 0.85 36.84 2.66
N GLU A 511 0.84 38.04 2.06
CA GLU A 511 0.38 39.27 2.70
C GLU A 511 -1.08 39.15 3.15
N TRP A 512 -1.96 38.64 2.29
CA TRP A 512 -3.35 38.38 2.65
C TRP A 512 -3.46 37.41 3.84
N MET A 513 -2.72 36.30 3.86
CA MET A 513 -2.71 35.34 4.97
C MET A 513 -2.25 35.98 6.29
N LEU A 514 -1.22 36.81 6.25
CA LEU A 514 -0.73 37.57 7.41
C LEU A 514 -1.80 38.53 7.93
N ASN A 515 -2.48 39.25 7.03
CA ASN A 515 -3.57 40.17 7.37
C ASN A 515 -4.80 39.45 7.97
N GLN A 516 -5.03 38.19 7.61
CA GLN A 516 -6.09 37.34 8.20
C GLN A 516 -5.66 36.60 9.48
N ASN A 517 -4.46 36.86 10.01
CA ASN A 517 -3.88 36.16 11.17
C ASN A 517 -3.71 34.63 10.96
N GLN A 518 -3.60 34.17 9.71
CA GLN A 518 -3.35 32.76 9.35
C GLN A 518 -1.85 32.44 9.37
N PHE A 519 -1.21 32.62 10.53
CA PHE A 519 0.26 32.55 10.64
C PHE A 519 0.87 31.19 10.29
N PRO A 520 0.30 30.03 10.68
CA PRO A 520 0.84 28.74 10.29
C PRO A 520 0.84 28.55 8.76
N ASP A 521 -0.26 28.91 8.09
CA ASP A 521 -0.39 28.82 6.64
C ASP A 521 0.55 29.79 5.91
N ALA A 522 0.70 31.01 6.46
CA ALA A 522 1.68 31.99 5.99
C ALA A 522 3.12 31.45 6.08
N GLY A 523 3.46 30.71 7.14
CA GLY A 523 4.76 30.04 7.28
C GLY A 523 5.01 28.99 6.20
N LEU A 524 4.02 28.16 5.91
CA LEU A 524 4.09 27.18 4.81
C LEU A 524 4.21 27.87 3.45
N LYS A 525 3.49 28.97 3.25
CA LYS A 525 3.55 29.76 2.02
C LYS A 525 4.94 30.37 1.81
N LEU A 526 5.55 30.94 2.84
CA LEU A 526 6.91 31.48 2.79
C LEU A 526 7.94 30.38 2.48
N ALA A 527 7.78 29.18 3.05
CA ALA A 527 8.63 28.04 2.72
C ALA A 527 8.48 27.58 1.25
N SER A 528 7.26 27.61 0.71
CA SER A 528 7.00 27.35 -0.72
C SER A 528 7.68 28.38 -1.62
N ILE A 529 7.62 29.68 -1.26
CA ILE A 529 8.34 30.74 -1.97
C ILE A 529 9.86 30.51 -1.93
N ASN A 530 10.41 30.11 -0.77
CA ASN A 530 11.83 29.73 -0.66
C ASN A 530 12.21 28.62 -1.63
N SER A 531 11.41 27.55 -1.66
CA SER A 531 11.66 26.40 -2.53
C SER A 531 11.62 26.80 -4.00
N PHE A 532 10.68 27.67 -4.37
CA PHE A 532 10.58 28.22 -5.72
C PHE A 532 11.86 29.00 -6.09
N LEU A 533 12.32 29.92 -5.23
CA LEU A 533 13.53 30.71 -5.49
C LEU A 533 14.79 29.84 -5.57
N LYS A 534 14.92 28.82 -4.73
CA LYS A 534 16.03 27.84 -4.80
C LYS A 534 16.00 27.02 -6.09
N GLY A 535 14.82 26.66 -6.58
CA GLY A 535 14.65 25.98 -7.87
C GLY A 535 15.02 26.84 -9.07
N HIS A 536 15.11 28.16 -8.89
CA HIS A 536 15.39 29.15 -9.93
C HIS A 536 16.56 30.06 -9.52
N ALA A 537 17.71 29.47 -9.19
CA ALA A 537 18.83 30.22 -8.63
C ALA A 537 19.34 31.39 -9.51
N ASP A 538 19.18 31.29 -10.83
CA ASP A 538 19.56 32.35 -11.80
C ASP A 538 18.52 33.49 -11.92
N PHE A 539 17.38 33.35 -11.25
CA PHE A 539 16.34 34.37 -11.15
C PHE A 539 16.62 35.30 -9.97
N HIS A 540 16.84 36.57 -10.26
CA HIS A 540 16.98 37.62 -9.26
C HIS A 540 15.66 38.41 -9.17
N PRO A 541 14.88 38.27 -8.07
CA PRO A 541 13.63 38.99 -7.92
C PRO A 541 13.82 40.51 -7.91
N THR A 542 12.94 41.25 -8.58
CA THR A 542 12.97 42.71 -8.56
C THR A 542 12.43 43.28 -7.24
N ASP A 543 11.45 42.61 -6.62
CA ASP A 543 10.85 43.03 -5.34
C ASP A 543 11.27 42.13 -4.17
N THR A 544 12.57 42.14 -3.86
CA THR A 544 13.08 41.48 -2.65
C THR A 544 12.63 42.19 -1.38
N VAL A 545 12.28 43.49 -1.45
CA VAL A 545 11.90 44.31 -0.31
C VAL A 545 10.59 43.83 0.33
N LEU A 546 9.54 43.60 -0.48
CA LEU A 546 8.26 43.11 0.04
C LEU A 546 8.40 41.72 0.68
N LEU A 547 9.14 40.80 0.05
CA LEU A 547 9.42 39.48 0.60
C LEU A 547 10.07 39.57 2.00
N TYR A 548 11.10 40.41 2.15
CA TYR A 548 11.76 40.62 3.44
C TYR A 548 10.83 41.25 4.49
N GLN A 549 9.96 42.18 4.09
CA GLN A 549 8.99 42.81 4.98
C GLN A 549 7.97 41.80 5.52
N LEU A 550 7.38 40.98 4.64
CA LEU A 550 6.42 39.94 5.03
C LEU A 550 7.05 38.85 5.89
N ALA A 551 8.27 38.42 5.54
CA ALA A 551 9.04 37.48 6.35
C ALA A 551 9.33 38.05 7.76
N LYS A 552 9.73 39.32 7.84
CA LYS A 552 9.96 40.01 9.12
C LYS A 552 8.68 40.11 9.96
N GLN A 553 7.55 40.45 9.36
CA GLN A 553 6.28 40.52 10.08
C GLN A 553 5.90 39.16 10.69
N LEU A 554 6.03 38.07 9.93
CA LEU A 554 5.74 36.72 10.42
C LEU A 554 6.71 36.30 11.52
N PHE A 555 7.99 36.63 11.38
CA PHE A 555 9.00 36.40 12.41
C PHE A 555 8.63 37.09 13.74
N GLU A 556 8.27 38.37 13.70
CA GLU A 556 7.89 39.14 14.89
C GLU A 556 6.66 38.55 15.59
N VAL A 557 5.69 38.04 14.83
CA VAL A 557 4.51 37.36 15.39
C VAL A 557 4.90 36.12 16.17
N TYR A 558 5.75 35.24 15.62
CA TYR A 558 6.18 34.04 16.33
C TYR A 558 6.98 34.35 17.60
N ILE A 559 7.82 35.39 17.57
CA ILE A 559 8.52 35.88 18.76
C ILE A 559 7.53 36.35 19.84
N GLN A 560 6.52 37.15 19.46
CA GLN A 560 5.51 37.63 20.41
C GLN A 560 4.64 36.50 20.98
N GLN A 561 4.30 35.50 20.17
CA GLN A 561 3.54 34.33 20.62
C GLN A 561 4.36 33.49 21.61
N SER A 562 5.64 33.27 21.33
CA SER A 562 6.56 32.63 22.27
C SER A 562 6.57 33.37 23.61
N ASP A 563 6.74 34.70 23.61
CA ASP A 563 6.81 35.48 24.84
C ASP A 563 5.52 35.39 25.68
N ARG A 564 4.36 35.39 25.03
CA ARG A 564 3.06 35.18 25.71
C ARG A 564 2.95 33.78 26.32
N LEU A 565 3.43 32.76 25.62
CA LEU A 565 3.40 31.37 26.10
C LEU A 565 4.36 31.14 27.27
N LEU A 566 5.52 31.80 27.26
CA LEU A 566 6.44 31.82 28.40
C LEU A 566 5.77 32.45 29.63
N LEU A 567 5.12 33.60 29.47
CA LEU A 567 4.36 34.25 30.55
C LEU A 567 3.19 33.39 31.05
N ALA A 568 2.59 32.56 30.19
CA ALA A 568 1.52 31.62 30.54
C ALA A 568 2.03 30.30 31.16
N GLY A 569 3.34 30.15 31.38
CA GLY A 569 3.92 28.92 31.95
C GLY A 569 3.92 27.72 31.01
N GLN A 570 3.92 27.95 29.69
CA GLN A 570 3.94 26.91 28.65
C GLN A 570 5.25 26.93 27.84
N PRO A 571 6.41 26.66 28.47
CA PRO A 571 7.71 26.79 27.82
C PRO A 571 7.92 25.84 26.65
N GLY A 572 7.31 24.64 26.66
CA GLY A 572 7.40 23.69 25.54
C GLY A 572 6.75 24.25 24.26
N VAL A 573 5.53 24.79 24.37
CA VAL A 573 4.82 25.40 23.22
C VAL A 573 5.49 26.69 22.78
N ALA A 574 6.06 27.46 23.72
CA ALA A 574 6.86 28.64 23.39
C ALA A 574 8.09 28.28 22.52
N LEU A 575 8.76 27.18 22.86
CA LEU A 575 9.93 26.68 22.13
C LEU A 575 9.60 26.30 20.69
N GLU A 576 8.41 25.74 20.45
CA GLU A 576 7.91 25.47 19.08
C GLU A 576 7.77 26.76 18.26
N GLN A 577 7.26 27.84 18.85
CA GLN A 577 7.15 29.13 18.17
C GLN A 577 8.53 29.74 17.86
N LEU A 578 9.51 29.58 18.76
CA LEU A 578 10.88 30.05 18.51
C LEU A 578 11.55 29.29 17.36
N VAL A 579 11.30 27.98 17.23
CA VAL A 579 11.80 27.20 16.07
C VAL A 579 11.15 27.64 14.76
N LEU A 580 9.86 28.00 14.77
CA LEU A 580 9.21 28.57 13.59
C LEU A 580 9.82 29.93 13.21
N ALA A 581 10.16 30.75 14.20
CA ALA A 581 10.88 32.01 13.98
C ALA A 581 12.31 31.77 13.45
N ASP A 582 13.03 30.75 13.95
CA ASP A 582 14.39 30.42 13.51
C ASP A 582 14.46 30.12 12.01
N ARG A 583 13.50 29.33 11.51
CA ARG A 583 13.38 28.99 10.09
C ARG A 583 13.18 30.20 9.18
N ILE A 584 12.67 31.30 9.72
CA ILE A 584 12.51 32.58 9.00
C ILE A 584 13.77 33.44 9.15
N GLY A 585 14.56 33.24 10.21
CA GLY A 585 15.75 34.01 10.54
C GLY A 585 16.77 34.09 9.39
N ASP A 586 16.86 33.06 8.55
CA ASP A 586 17.71 33.02 7.34
C ASP A 586 17.35 34.10 6.31
N TRP A 587 16.12 34.63 6.34
CA TRP A 587 15.66 35.72 5.47
C TRP A 587 15.99 37.11 6.00
N LEU A 588 16.40 37.26 7.26
CA LEU A 588 16.55 38.56 7.89
C LEU A 588 17.99 39.09 7.78
N PRO A 589 18.20 40.31 7.24
CA PRO A 589 19.54 40.83 6.94
C PRO A 589 20.42 41.16 8.16
N TYR A 590 19.94 40.99 9.40
CA TYR A 590 20.67 41.36 10.62
C TYR A 590 20.42 40.39 11.79
N GLY A 591 21.28 39.39 11.98
CA GLY A 591 21.52 38.73 13.27
C GLY A 591 20.33 38.07 14.00
N GLY A 592 19.16 37.94 13.35
CA GLY A 592 17.95 37.36 13.95
C GLY A 592 18.17 35.94 14.46
N ARG A 593 19.03 35.18 13.76
CA ARG A 593 19.44 33.83 14.14
C ARG A 593 20.18 33.78 15.48
N ILE A 594 21.15 34.68 15.71
CA ILE A 594 21.90 34.75 16.98
C ILE A 594 20.97 35.11 18.16
N LEU A 595 20.03 36.03 17.93
CA LEU A 595 19.02 36.41 18.93
C LEU A 595 18.06 35.26 19.26
N ILE A 596 17.70 34.45 18.27
CA ILE A 596 16.84 33.27 18.46
C ILE A 596 17.59 32.14 19.13
N ASP A 597 18.81 31.82 18.71
CA ASP A 597 19.64 30.77 19.30
C ASP A 597 19.79 31.01 20.81
N HIS A 598 20.10 32.24 21.20
CA HIS A 598 20.20 32.60 22.62
C HIS A 598 18.85 32.46 23.37
N LYS A 599 17.74 32.78 22.70
CA LYS A 599 16.40 32.70 23.30
C LYS A 599 15.95 31.24 23.45
N ILE A 600 16.21 30.39 22.45
CA ILE A 600 16.00 28.94 22.50
C ILE A 600 16.83 28.34 23.63
N ASP A 601 18.12 28.68 23.73
CA ASP A 601 18.99 28.25 24.83
C ASP A 601 18.43 28.61 26.21
N SER A 602 17.98 29.87 26.37
CA SER A 602 17.48 30.39 27.64
C SER A 602 16.14 29.77 28.10
N VAL A 603 15.40 29.12 27.19
CA VAL A 603 14.14 28.43 27.49
C VAL A 603 14.33 26.91 27.61
N ALA A 604 15.10 26.30 26.72
CA ALA A 604 15.29 24.86 26.67
C ALA A 604 16.11 24.34 27.86
N PHE A 605 17.18 25.04 28.26
CA PHE A 605 18.04 24.58 29.37
C PHE A 605 17.29 24.47 30.71
N PRO A 606 16.54 25.49 31.19
CA PRO A 606 15.76 25.37 32.42
C PRO A 606 14.69 24.25 32.40
N LEU A 607 14.14 23.95 31.22
CA LEU A 607 13.18 22.86 31.05
C LEU A 607 13.85 21.49 31.20
N ILE A 608 15.03 21.32 30.58
CA ILE A 608 15.88 20.13 30.77
C ILE A 608 16.24 19.97 32.23
N GLU A 609 16.67 21.04 32.90
CA GLU A 609 17.01 21.04 34.33
C GLU A 609 15.83 20.57 35.19
N THR A 610 14.63 21.10 34.95
CA THR A 610 13.40 20.70 35.66
C THR A 610 13.08 19.21 35.45
N MET A 611 13.25 18.68 34.24
CA MET A 611 12.99 17.26 33.96
C MET A 611 14.04 16.36 34.61
N VAL A 612 15.31 16.78 34.60
CA VAL A 612 16.40 16.08 35.28
C VAL A 612 16.20 16.07 36.80
N GLU A 613 15.78 17.17 37.42
CA GLU A 613 15.49 17.21 38.86
C GLU A 613 14.36 16.23 39.23
N LYS A 614 13.30 16.17 38.42
CA LYS A 614 12.23 15.17 38.58
C LYS A 614 12.75 13.75 38.41
N ALA A 615 13.61 13.50 37.42
CA ALA A 615 14.23 12.21 37.23
C ALA A 615 15.07 11.80 38.44
N ARG A 616 15.90 12.71 38.97
CA ARG A 616 16.70 12.46 40.20
C ARG A 616 15.84 12.14 41.41
N TYR A 617 14.72 12.85 41.59
CA TYR A 617 13.75 12.52 42.62
C TYR A 617 13.21 11.09 42.45
N TYR A 618 12.89 10.68 41.23
CA TYR A 618 12.43 9.31 40.94
C TYR A 618 13.53 8.26 41.12
N ILE A 619 14.78 8.54 40.78
CA ILE A 619 15.95 7.68 41.05
C ILE A 619 16.09 7.44 42.56
N TRP A 620 16.02 8.52 43.35
CA TRP A 620 16.07 8.44 44.81
C TRP A 620 14.91 7.62 45.38
N ALA A 621 13.69 7.83 44.86
CA ALA A 621 12.47 7.13 45.26
C ALA A 621 12.35 5.68 44.72
N LEU A 622 13.38 5.16 44.02
CA LEU A 622 13.40 3.84 43.37
C LEU A 622 12.27 3.64 42.32
N ARG A 623 11.80 4.73 41.72
CA ARG A 623 10.84 4.74 40.60
C ARG A 623 11.59 4.85 39.27
N LEU A 624 12.38 3.82 38.97
CA LEU A 624 13.36 3.83 37.88
C LEU A 624 12.71 3.99 36.49
N PRO A 625 11.56 3.35 36.16
CA PRO A 625 10.88 3.58 34.88
C PRO A 625 10.42 5.04 34.67
N GLU A 626 9.90 5.68 35.72
CA GLU A 626 9.50 7.09 35.69
C GLU A 626 10.72 8.01 35.55
N ALA A 627 11.85 7.66 36.18
CA ALA A 627 13.12 8.37 35.99
C ALA A 627 13.61 8.25 34.53
N THR A 628 13.59 7.06 33.94
CA THR A 628 13.95 6.84 32.54
C THR A 628 13.09 7.67 31.60
N THR A 629 11.77 7.70 31.84
CA THR A 629 10.84 8.49 31.03
C THR A 629 11.17 9.99 31.09
N LYS A 630 11.47 10.51 32.29
CA LYS A 630 11.83 11.93 32.45
C LYS A 630 13.18 12.30 31.84
N LEU A 631 14.17 11.42 31.93
CA LEU A 631 15.44 11.62 31.23
C LEU A 631 15.26 11.57 29.71
N ALA A 632 14.43 10.66 29.18
CA ALA A 632 14.13 10.59 27.76
C ALA A 632 13.41 11.86 27.24
N GLU A 633 12.47 12.42 28.02
CA GLU A 633 11.86 13.72 27.72
C GLU A 633 12.92 14.83 27.65
N ALA A 634 13.86 14.85 28.59
CA ALA A 634 14.94 15.82 28.64
C ALA A 634 15.95 15.66 27.48
N ASP A 635 16.32 14.42 27.13
CA ASP A 635 17.16 14.09 25.97
C ASP A 635 16.48 14.52 24.66
N SER A 636 15.16 14.36 24.55
CA SER A 636 14.40 14.80 23.38
C SER A 636 14.46 16.32 23.23
N ILE A 637 14.36 17.08 24.33
CA ILE A 637 14.47 18.54 24.31
C ILE A 637 15.89 18.96 23.90
N GLU A 638 16.92 18.33 24.48
CA GLU A 638 18.32 18.59 24.12
C GLU A 638 18.56 18.38 22.63
N LYS A 639 18.14 17.21 22.11
CA LYS A 639 18.36 16.85 20.71
C LYS A 639 17.59 17.73 19.73
N LEU A 640 16.32 18.04 20.02
CA LEU A 640 15.46 18.79 19.10
C LEU A 640 15.82 20.27 19.03
N TYR A 641 16.31 20.86 20.12
CA TYR A 641 16.41 22.31 20.24
C TYR A 641 17.83 22.83 20.50
N LEU A 642 18.73 22.02 21.08
CA LEU A 642 20.10 22.43 21.41
C LEU A 642 21.16 21.70 20.55
N GLY A 643 20.81 20.55 19.98
CA GLY A 643 21.64 19.84 18.99
C GLY A 643 23.04 19.46 19.49
N GLY A 644 23.23 19.19 20.79
CA GLY A 644 24.53 18.83 21.37
C GLY A 644 25.44 20.02 21.70
N THR A 645 25.05 21.25 21.39
CA THR A 645 25.93 22.43 21.49
C THR A 645 26.01 23.00 22.92
N ASN A 646 24.98 22.78 23.74
CA ASN A 646 24.92 23.28 25.11
C ASN A 646 25.64 22.33 26.07
N SER A 647 26.90 22.64 26.38
CA SER A 647 27.77 21.81 27.25
C SER A 647 27.21 21.59 28.66
N LYS A 648 26.41 22.53 29.19
CA LYS A 648 25.80 22.38 30.51
C LYS A 648 24.67 21.36 30.50
N ALA A 649 23.81 21.38 29.46
CA ALA A 649 22.72 20.41 29.31
C ALA A 649 23.27 18.99 29.14
N THR A 650 24.26 18.82 28.25
CA THR A 650 24.86 17.51 27.96
C THR A 650 25.58 16.93 29.17
N GLN A 651 26.30 17.77 29.94
CA GLN A 651 26.93 17.34 31.20
C GLN A 651 25.87 16.93 32.25
N LEU A 652 24.79 17.71 32.39
CA LEU A 652 23.72 17.44 33.35
C LEU A 652 23.00 16.12 33.05
N LEU A 653 22.69 15.86 31.78
CA LEU A 653 22.05 14.62 31.33
C LEU A 653 22.97 13.42 31.50
N SER A 654 24.24 13.54 31.08
CA SER A 654 25.24 12.48 31.22
C SER A 654 25.40 12.03 32.68
N LEU A 655 25.53 12.98 33.60
CA LEU A 655 25.66 12.68 35.02
C LEU A 655 24.39 12.01 35.58
N SER A 656 23.21 12.43 35.14
CA SER A 656 21.94 11.86 35.62
C SER A 656 21.67 10.46 35.06
N HIS A 657 22.09 10.17 33.82
CA HIS A 657 22.09 8.83 33.26
C HIS A 657 23.05 7.89 34.00
N GLN A 658 24.23 8.39 34.40
CA GLN A 658 25.17 7.63 35.24
C GLN A 658 24.56 7.32 36.62
N GLU A 659 23.87 8.28 37.25
CA GLU A 659 23.15 8.07 38.52
C GLU A 659 22.06 7.00 38.39
N LEU A 660 21.27 7.03 37.30
CA LEU A 660 20.24 6.02 37.02
C LEU A 660 20.87 4.63 36.82
N ALA A 661 21.93 4.55 36.02
CA ALA A 661 22.63 3.29 35.74
C ALA A 661 23.23 2.67 37.00
N ALA A 662 23.91 3.48 37.83
CA ALA A 662 24.44 3.03 39.11
C ALA A 662 23.33 2.51 40.04
N ARG A 663 22.19 3.22 40.11
CA ARG A 663 21.05 2.80 40.93
C ARG A 663 20.39 1.51 40.43
N ASN A 664 20.28 1.34 39.11
CA ASN A 664 19.80 0.10 38.48
C ASN A 664 20.70 -1.08 38.89
N CYS A 665 22.03 -0.96 38.76
CA CYS A 665 22.94 -2.03 39.15
C CYS A 665 22.81 -2.42 40.62
N MET A 666 22.65 -1.45 41.53
CA MET A 666 22.41 -1.74 42.95
C MET A 666 21.13 -2.55 43.19
N VAL A 667 20.02 -2.18 42.53
CA VAL A 667 18.73 -2.88 42.67
C VAL A 667 18.80 -4.30 42.11
N VAL A 668 19.45 -4.48 40.96
CA VAL A 668 19.60 -5.81 40.38
C VAL A 668 20.50 -6.69 41.25
N GLN A 669 21.59 -6.16 41.79
CA GLN A 669 22.44 -6.90 42.73
C GLN A 669 21.63 -7.40 43.94
N GLN A 670 20.78 -6.56 44.53
CA GLN A 670 19.92 -6.95 45.66
C GLN A 670 18.90 -8.04 45.27
N LYS A 671 18.27 -7.93 44.11
CA LYS A 671 17.33 -8.95 43.60
C LYS A 671 18.02 -10.28 43.37
N LEU A 672 19.22 -10.25 42.78
CA LEU A 672 20.04 -11.43 42.54
C LEU A 672 20.44 -12.12 43.85
N GLU A 673 20.91 -11.37 44.84
CA GLU A 673 21.28 -11.89 46.16
C GLU A 673 20.06 -12.53 46.87
N SER A 674 18.89 -11.90 46.77
CA SER A 674 17.63 -12.44 47.29
C SER A 674 17.24 -13.75 46.59
N ALA A 675 17.30 -13.80 45.26
CA ALA A 675 16.96 -14.99 44.47
C ALA A 675 17.90 -16.17 44.77
N ILE A 676 19.21 -15.91 44.92
CA ILE A 676 20.19 -16.92 45.34
C ILE A 676 19.84 -17.46 46.74
N SER A 677 19.42 -16.60 47.67
CA SER A 677 19.00 -17.02 49.02
C SER A 677 17.74 -17.89 48.99
N GLU A 678 16.74 -17.50 48.19
CA GLU A 678 15.49 -18.24 48.02
C GLU A 678 15.72 -19.64 47.46
N ILE A 679 16.62 -19.78 46.47
CA ILE A 679 16.95 -21.08 45.90
C ILE A 679 17.70 -21.95 46.88
N ARG A 680 18.65 -21.40 47.66
CA ARG A 680 19.31 -22.17 48.73
C ARG A 680 18.31 -22.70 49.74
N ALA A 681 17.29 -21.91 50.10
CA ALA A 681 16.21 -22.35 50.98
C ALA A 681 15.35 -23.44 50.32
N ALA A 682 14.98 -23.27 49.05
CA ALA A 682 14.19 -24.24 48.29
C ALA A 682 14.93 -25.59 48.09
N LEU A 683 16.24 -25.57 47.86
CA LEU A 683 17.07 -26.77 47.77
C LEU A 683 17.11 -27.53 49.10
N ARG A 684 17.26 -26.83 50.24
CA ARG A 684 17.22 -27.46 51.58
C ARG A 684 15.84 -28.06 51.90
N ALA A 685 14.78 -27.43 51.40
CA ALA A 685 13.40 -27.87 51.60
C ALA A 685 12.94 -28.93 50.58
N HIS A 686 13.80 -29.36 49.65
CA HIS A 686 13.46 -30.21 48.51
C HIS A 686 12.28 -29.66 47.65
N ALA A 687 12.09 -28.35 47.65
CA ALA A 687 11.03 -27.65 46.93
C ALA A 687 11.49 -27.28 45.50
N PHE A 688 11.77 -28.29 44.68
CA PHE A 688 12.44 -28.10 43.38
C PHE A 688 11.63 -27.33 42.33
N SER A 689 10.30 -27.31 42.43
CA SER A 689 9.47 -26.43 41.58
C SER A 689 9.74 -24.95 41.82
N SER A 690 10.07 -24.58 43.07
CA SER A 690 10.46 -23.21 43.41
C SER A 690 11.87 -22.91 42.91
N VAL A 691 12.77 -23.91 42.92
CA VAL A 691 14.11 -23.79 42.33
C VAL A 691 14.03 -23.46 40.84
N GLU A 692 13.21 -24.18 40.06
CA GLU A 692 13.00 -23.93 38.63
C GLU A 692 12.51 -22.50 38.38
N LYS A 693 11.47 -22.06 39.10
CA LYS A 693 10.86 -20.73 38.91
C LYS A 693 11.85 -19.60 39.22
N VAL A 694 12.57 -19.69 40.33
CA VAL A 694 13.51 -18.65 40.73
C VAL A 694 14.77 -18.70 39.86
N TYR A 695 15.19 -19.89 39.39
CA TYR A 695 16.33 -20.02 38.47
C TYR A 695 16.10 -19.31 37.14
N VAL A 696 14.89 -19.41 36.57
CA VAL A 696 14.52 -18.66 35.36
C VAL A 696 14.61 -17.15 35.61
N SER A 697 14.09 -16.67 36.75
CA SER A 697 14.18 -15.23 37.09
C SER A 697 15.62 -14.73 37.27
N VAL A 698 16.55 -15.60 37.68
CA VAL A 698 17.98 -15.27 37.76
C VAL A 698 18.60 -15.15 36.37
N GLN A 699 18.20 -15.98 35.40
CA GLN A 699 18.64 -15.87 34.01
C GLN A 699 18.09 -14.59 33.34
N ASP A 700 16.84 -14.24 33.61
CA ASP A 700 16.23 -12.99 33.11
C ASP A 700 16.98 -11.77 33.67
N LEU A 701 17.24 -11.73 34.98
CA LEU A 701 18.03 -10.66 35.63
C LEU A 701 19.45 -10.54 35.07
N LYS A 702 20.07 -11.64 34.63
CA LYS A 702 21.40 -11.62 33.99
C LYS A 702 21.35 -10.95 32.62
N SER A 703 20.30 -11.22 31.83
CA SER A 703 20.10 -10.60 30.51
C SER A 703 19.83 -9.09 30.58
N GLU A 704 19.28 -8.60 31.70
CA GLU A 704 19.01 -7.17 31.96
C GLU A 704 20.24 -6.38 32.45
N THR A 705 21.43 -7.00 32.58
CA THR A 705 22.58 -6.43 33.31
C THR A 705 23.91 -6.35 32.55
N GLU A 706 23.88 -6.24 31.21
CA GLU A 706 25.11 -5.92 30.46
C GLU A 706 25.76 -4.64 31.02
N GLY A 707 26.90 -4.78 31.72
CA GLY A 707 27.66 -3.67 32.30
C GLY A 707 27.63 -3.53 33.83
N CYS A 708 26.87 -4.35 34.57
CA CYS A 708 26.97 -4.39 36.04
C CYS A 708 28.02 -5.43 36.50
N ASP A 709 28.94 -5.04 37.39
CA ASP A 709 29.98 -5.93 37.97
C ASP A 709 29.37 -6.86 39.04
N LEU A 710 28.60 -7.85 38.60
CA LEU A 710 27.98 -8.86 39.45
C LEU A 710 29.00 -9.92 39.85
N ASN A 711 28.84 -10.54 41.03
CA ASN A 711 29.78 -11.57 41.53
C ASN A 711 29.69 -12.88 40.72
N GLU A 712 30.37 -12.93 39.57
CA GLU A 712 30.34 -14.02 38.60
C GLU A 712 30.70 -15.39 39.20
N LYS A 713 31.61 -15.41 40.18
CA LYS A 713 32.03 -16.66 40.86
C LYS A 713 30.89 -17.31 41.63
N GLN A 714 30.05 -16.52 42.30
CA GLN A 714 28.90 -17.06 43.04
C GLN A 714 27.80 -17.55 42.10
N LEU A 715 27.58 -16.85 40.97
CA LEU A 715 26.65 -17.26 39.92
C LEU A 715 27.07 -18.58 39.25
N LEU A 716 28.36 -18.76 38.95
CA LEU A 716 28.85 -19.97 38.29
C LEU A 716 28.67 -21.23 39.14
N ILE A 717 29.04 -21.17 40.42
CA ILE A 717 28.87 -22.29 41.37
C ILE A 717 27.38 -22.63 41.52
N PHE A 718 26.53 -21.60 41.50
CA PHE A 718 25.09 -21.72 41.60
C PHE A 718 24.46 -22.37 40.34
N GLU A 719 24.89 -21.97 39.14
CA GLU A 719 24.45 -22.56 37.86
C GLU A 719 24.79 -24.04 37.80
N GLN A 720 26.02 -24.41 38.19
CA GLN A 720 26.46 -25.81 38.22
C GLN A 720 25.60 -26.69 39.15
N THR A 721 25.06 -26.12 40.23
CA THR A 721 24.25 -26.86 41.21
C THR A 721 22.80 -27.03 40.73
N CYS A 722 22.21 -26.01 40.11
CA CYS A 722 20.79 -26.00 39.76
C CYS A 722 20.51 -26.60 38.38
N GLN A 723 21.45 -26.50 37.44
CA GLN A 723 21.26 -26.94 36.05
C GLN A 723 20.82 -28.41 35.94
N PRO A 724 21.43 -29.38 36.65
CA PRO A 724 21.00 -30.78 36.55
C PRO A 724 19.55 -31.00 37.03
N ILE A 725 19.11 -30.23 38.02
CA ILE A 725 17.75 -30.31 38.57
C ILE A 725 16.74 -29.76 37.57
N VAL A 726 16.98 -28.56 37.02
CA VAL A 726 16.09 -27.93 36.04
C VAL A 726 15.99 -28.79 34.77
N ASN A 727 17.13 -29.29 34.28
CA ASN A 727 17.18 -30.18 33.11
C ASN A 727 16.37 -31.47 33.33
N TYR A 728 16.38 -32.04 34.54
CA TYR A 728 15.53 -33.18 34.86
C TYR A 728 14.04 -32.86 34.71
N PHE A 729 13.57 -31.72 35.22
CA PHE A 729 12.17 -31.32 35.09
C PHE A 729 11.77 -31.08 33.63
N ASP A 730 12.66 -30.47 32.85
CA ASP A 730 12.47 -30.31 31.41
C ASP A 730 12.34 -31.64 30.68
N GLN A 731 13.29 -32.55 30.89
CA GLN A 731 13.24 -33.87 30.26
C GLN A 731 12.01 -34.68 30.70
N ASN A 732 11.61 -34.58 31.98
CA ASN A 732 10.39 -35.21 32.48
C ASN A 732 9.12 -34.62 31.83
N ARG A 733 9.05 -33.30 31.61
CA ARG A 733 7.96 -32.67 30.84
C ARG A 733 7.96 -33.16 29.40
N GLN A 734 9.13 -33.31 28.77
CA GLN A 734 9.24 -33.84 27.40
C GLN A 734 8.75 -35.30 27.30
N VAL A 735 9.08 -36.15 28.28
CA VAL A 735 8.56 -37.53 28.36
C VAL A 735 7.03 -37.52 28.42
N LYS A 736 6.43 -36.67 29.27
CA LYS A 736 4.97 -36.51 29.35
C LYS A 736 4.38 -35.99 28.04
N LYS A 737 5.02 -35.03 27.38
CA LYS A 737 4.57 -34.48 26.10
C LYS A 737 4.59 -35.54 24.98
N LEU A 738 5.69 -36.29 24.86
CA LEU A 738 5.81 -37.37 23.87
C LEU A 738 4.74 -38.45 24.05
N LEU A 739 4.37 -38.73 25.31
CA LEU A 739 3.28 -39.65 25.63
C LEU A 739 1.95 -39.22 24.99
N PHE A 740 1.63 -37.92 25.03
CA PHE A 740 0.40 -37.37 24.45
C PHE A 740 0.45 -37.22 22.93
N GLU A 741 1.59 -36.81 22.37
CA GLU A 741 1.68 -36.44 20.95
C GLU A 741 2.00 -37.62 20.02
N ARG A 742 2.84 -38.55 20.47
CA ARG A 742 3.40 -39.63 19.63
C ARG A 742 3.15 -41.03 20.17
N GLY A 743 2.43 -41.12 21.30
CA GLY A 743 2.07 -42.38 21.94
C GLY A 743 3.21 -43.05 22.71
N TYR A 744 2.91 -44.22 23.27
CA TYR A 744 3.77 -44.91 24.24
C TYR A 744 5.15 -45.30 23.69
N SER A 745 5.26 -45.68 22.41
CA SER A 745 6.52 -46.14 21.81
C SER A 745 7.63 -45.08 21.84
N ALA A 746 7.29 -43.81 21.59
CA ALA A 746 8.26 -42.70 21.59
C ALA A 746 8.64 -42.26 23.01
N ALA A 747 7.74 -42.41 23.98
CA ALA A 747 7.96 -41.98 25.36
C ALA A 747 8.83 -42.95 26.17
N ILE A 748 8.76 -44.27 25.87
CA ILE A 748 9.47 -45.31 26.62
C ILE A 748 10.99 -45.09 26.57
N ASP A 749 11.55 -44.74 25.42
CA ASP A 749 13.01 -44.58 25.31
C ASP A 749 13.53 -43.37 26.10
N GLN A 750 12.79 -42.26 26.06
CA GLN A 750 13.13 -41.08 26.85
C GLN A 750 12.92 -41.32 28.35
N TYR A 751 11.93 -42.11 28.75
CA TYR A 751 11.76 -42.53 30.14
C TYR A 751 12.96 -43.32 30.66
N VAL A 752 13.49 -44.25 29.86
CA VAL A 752 14.69 -45.04 30.21
C VAL A 752 15.94 -44.15 30.27
N ASN A 753 16.09 -43.19 29.37
CA ASN A 753 17.21 -42.24 29.42
C ASN A 753 17.11 -41.30 30.62
N LEU A 754 15.91 -40.87 31.01
CA LEU A 754 15.69 -40.06 32.20
C LEU A 754 16.09 -40.80 33.48
N LEU A 755 15.83 -42.11 33.58
CA LEU A 755 16.33 -42.94 34.69
C LEU A 755 17.86 -42.96 34.76
N LYS A 756 18.54 -43.04 33.61
CA LYS A 756 20.02 -42.95 33.55
C LYS A 756 20.51 -41.56 33.96
N TYR A 757 19.80 -40.51 33.55
CA TYR A 757 20.13 -39.11 33.87
C TYR A 757 20.09 -38.86 35.39
N ILE A 758 19.04 -39.35 36.06
CA ILE A 758 18.92 -39.27 37.53
C ILE A 758 20.14 -39.91 38.21
N SER A 759 20.54 -41.10 37.78
CA SER A 759 21.68 -41.83 38.36
C SER A 759 23.02 -41.14 38.06
N ALA A 760 23.23 -40.68 36.83
CA ALA A 760 24.48 -40.02 36.41
C ALA A 760 24.74 -38.71 37.17
N HIS A 761 23.68 -37.98 37.52
CA HIS A 761 23.76 -36.71 38.25
C HIS A 761 23.47 -36.84 39.75
N GLN A 762 23.36 -38.07 40.28
CA GLN A 762 23.07 -38.35 41.69
C GLN A 762 21.82 -37.60 42.21
N LEU A 763 20.82 -37.39 41.36
CA LEU A 763 19.61 -36.63 41.72
C LEU A 763 18.72 -37.40 42.71
N ASP A 764 18.90 -38.71 42.79
CA ASP A 764 18.33 -39.59 43.80
C ASP A 764 18.75 -39.20 45.23
N THR A 765 19.99 -38.74 45.42
CA THR A 765 20.48 -38.22 46.72
C THR A 765 19.76 -36.93 47.14
N LEU A 766 19.16 -36.22 46.19
CA LEU A 766 18.35 -35.02 46.42
C LEU A 766 16.85 -35.35 46.58
N GLY A 767 16.46 -36.63 46.59
CA GLY A 767 15.07 -37.06 46.70
C GLY A 767 14.29 -37.02 45.38
N ILE A 768 14.97 -36.78 44.24
CA ILE A 768 14.37 -36.87 42.91
C ILE A 768 14.48 -38.32 42.44
N VAL A 769 13.38 -39.06 42.56
CA VAL A 769 13.30 -40.47 42.16
C VAL A 769 12.20 -40.69 41.12
N LEU A 770 12.43 -41.62 40.21
CA LEU A 770 11.46 -42.05 39.21
C LEU A 770 11.31 -43.58 39.33
N PRO A 771 10.07 -44.13 39.34
CA PRO A 771 9.89 -45.57 39.45
C PRO A 771 10.53 -46.29 38.26
N SER A 772 10.91 -47.56 38.46
CA SER A 772 11.38 -48.38 37.36
C SER A 772 10.30 -48.49 36.27
N LEU A 773 10.70 -48.66 35.01
CA LEU A 773 9.75 -48.79 33.90
C LEU A 773 8.76 -49.95 34.14
N TYR A 774 9.22 -51.05 34.74
CA TYR A 774 8.38 -52.19 35.08
C TYR A 774 7.31 -51.83 36.12
N THR A 775 7.71 -51.14 37.20
CA THR A 775 6.79 -50.65 38.24
C THR A 775 5.77 -49.69 37.63
N PHE A 776 6.24 -48.72 36.85
CA PHE A 776 5.41 -47.72 36.21
C PHE A 776 4.33 -48.35 35.30
N VAL A 777 4.73 -49.21 34.35
CA VAL A 777 3.80 -49.88 33.44
C VAL A 777 2.79 -50.76 34.21
N GLY A 778 3.25 -51.43 35.26
CA GLY A 778 2.43 -52.29 36.10
C GLY A 778 1.33 -51.53 36.86
N GLU A 779 1.66 -50.36 37.39
CA GLU A 779 0.73 -49.51 38.14
C GLU A 779 -0.35 -48.88 37.25
N GLN A 780 0.00 -48.49 36.02
CA GLN A 780 -0.96 -47.85 35.10
C GLN A 780 -2.06 -48.82 34.62
N LYS A 781 -1.78 -50.13 34.54
CA LYS A 781 -2.72 -51.17 34.08
C LYS A 781 -3.33 -50.91 32.69
N LEU A 782 -2.59 -50.23 31.81
CA LEU A 782 -3.04 -49.90 30.46
C LEU A 782 -2.55 -50.95 29.46
N SER A 783 -3.50 -51.66 28.83
CA SER A 783 -3.19 -52.79 27.93
C SER A 783 -2.26 -52.39 26.78
N LEU A 784 -2.50 -51.23 26.16
CA LEU A 784 -1.69 -50.74 25.05
C LEU A 784 -0.25 -50.42 25.49
N LEU A 785 -0.07 -49.77 26.64
CA LEU A 785 1.26 -49.46 27.19
C LEU A 785 2.04 -50.76 27.44
N THR A 786 1.43 -51.75 28.08
CA THR A 786 2.06 -53.06 28.31
C THR A 786 2.46 -53.73 27.00
N ILE A 787 1.57 -53.78 25.99
CA ILE A 787 1.89 -54.35 24.67
C ILE A 787 3.05 -53.59 23.99
N THR A 788 3.04 -52.26 24.02
CA THR A 788 4.10 -51.44 23.40
C THR A 788 5.44 -51.57 24.13
N THR A 789 5.44 -51.69 25.46
CA THR A 789 6.65 -51.93 26.23
C THR A 789 7.20 -53.33 25.98
N THR A 790 6.33 -54.35 25.90
CA THR A 790 6.74 -55.69 25.46
C THR A 790 7.40 -55.64 24.08
N GLN A 791 6.79 -54.91 23.13
CA GLN A 791 7.31 -54.74 21.78
C GLN A 791 8.68 -54.04 21.77
N TYR A 792 8.86 -52.99 22.58
CA TYR A 792 10.13 -52.27 22.73
C TYR A 792 11.30 -53.19 23.15
N TYR A 793 11.09 -54.06 24.14
CA TYR A 793 12.12 -54.99 24.58
C TYR A 793 12.37 -56.11 23.56
N ILE A 794 11.33 -56.59 22.86
CA ILE A 794 11.47 -57.54 21.75
C ILE A 794 12.35 -56.95 20.64
N ASP A 795 12.13 -55.69 20.24
CA ASP A 795 12.87 -55.08 19.14
C ASP A 795 14.33 -54.79 19.49
N ARG A 796 14.67 -54.73 20.79
CA ARG A 796 16.06 -54.67 21.29
C ARG A 796 16.68 -56.03 21.57
N GLY A 797 15.99 -57.13 21.22
CA GLY A 797 16.45 -58.50 21.42
C GLY A 797 16.48 -58.94 22.88
N ASN A 798 15.86 -58.17 23.79
CA ASN A 798 15.82 -58.50 25.20
C ASN A 798 14.55 -59.30 25.53
N TYR A 799 14.60 -60.59 25.25
CA TYR A 799 13.44 -61.48 25.32
C TYR A 799 13.05 -61.87 26.76
N GLU A 800 13.99 -61.86 27.71
CA GLU A 800 13.73 -62.15 29.12
C GLU A 800 12.89 -61.03 29.76
N GLU A 801 13.27 -59.77 29.56
CA GLU A 801 12.48 -58.62 30.02
C GLU A 801 11.14 -58.57 29.28
N ALA A 802 11.10 -58.86 27.98
CA ALA A 802 9.84 -58.96 27.24
C ALA A 802 8.90 -60.03 27.82
N LEU A 803 9.43 -61.17 28.29
CA LEU A 803 8.66 -62.22 28.95
C LEU A 803 8.06 -61.73 30.28
N GLN A 804 8.78 -60.90 31.05
CA GLN A 804 8.22 -60.31 32.27
C GLN A 804 7.00 -59.43 31.98
N TYR A 805 7.02 -58.64 30.89
CA TYR A 805 5.85 -57.86 30.48
C TYR A 805 4.72 -58.74 29.90
N LEU A 806 5.03 -59.91 29.36
CA LEU A 806 4.01 -60.89 28.94
C LEU A 806 3.27 -61.49 30.15
N TRP A 807 3.99 -61.78 31.24
CA TRP A 807 3.38 -62.14 32.52
C TRP A 807 2.57 -60.98 33.13
N MET A 808 3.04 -59.74 32.97
CA MET A 808 2.25 -58.58 33.36
C MET A 808 0.95 -58.47 32.56
N ALA A 809 0.98 -58.69 31.24
CA ALA A 809 -0.20 -58.74 30.39
C ALA A 809 -1.20 -59.81 30.87
N ARG A 810 -0.69 -60.99 31.27
CA ARG A 810 -1.49 -62.05 31.89
C ARG A 810 -2.15 -61.61 33.20
N LYS A 811 -1.40 -60.94 34.08
CA LYS A 811 -1.89 -60.41 35.37
C LYS A 811 -2.95 -59.33 35.16
N GLN A 812 -2.80 -58.51 34.12
CA GLN A 812 -3.75 -57.46 33.73
C GLN A 812 -4.95 -57.98 32.93
N LYS A 813 -5.04 -59.30 32.68
CA LYS A 813 -6.13 -59.96 31.92
C LYS A 813 -6.26 -59.48 30.47
N ILE A 814 -5.14 -59.10 29.83
CA ILE A 814 -5.12 -58.79 28.39
C ILE A 814 -5.50 -60.05 27.60
N LYS A 815 -6.36 -59.90 26.58
CA LYS A 815 -6.81 -61.04 25.78
C LYS A 815 -5.63 -61.62 25.00
N ASN A 816 -5.54 -62.95 24.93
CA ASN A 816 -4.46 -63.62 24.23
C ASN A 816 -4.36 -63.16 22.77
N ALA A 817 -5.50 -62.95 22.09
CA ALA A 817 -5.53 -62.46 20.71
C ALA A 817 -4.74 -61.15 20.49
N ASP A 818 -4.80 -60.21 21.44
CA ASP A 818 -4.22 -58.86 21.29
C ASP A 818 -2.69 -58.85 21.47
N ILE A 819 -2.14 -59.87 22.15
CA ILE A 819 -0.69 -60.00 22.41
C ILE A 819 -0.08 -61.26 21.77
N ARG A 820 -0.87 -61.97 20.96
CA ARG A 820 -0.49 -63.26 20.35
C ARG A 820 0.78 -63.13 19.50
N HIS A 821 0.91 -62.02 18.77
CA HIS A 821 2.07 -61.75 17.92
C HIS A 821 3.36 -61.63 18.76
N GLN A 822 3.34 -60.80 19.81
CA GLN A 822 4.46 -60.62 20.74
C GLN A 822 4.79 -61.93 21.46
N MET A 823 3.78 -62.65 21.92
CA MET A 823 3.90 -63.97 22.53
C MET A 823 4.64 -64.96 21.63
N GLY A 824 4.32 -64.97 20.33
CA GLY A 824 5.03 -65.78 19.34
C GLY A 824 6.49 -65.35 19.14
N ARG A 825 6.75 -64.04 19.02
CA ARG A 825 8.12 -63.52 18.85
C ARG A 825 9.01 -63.80 20.06
N ILE A 826 8.50 -63.64 21.28
CA ILE A 826 9.24 -63.98 22.51
C ILE A 826 9.52 -65.49 22.54
N ALA A 827 8.53 -66.33 22.21
CA ALA A 827 8.70 -67.78 22.15
C ALA A 827 9.81 -68.20 21.17
N VAL A 828 9.86 -67.59 19.98
CA VAL A 828 10.92 -67.85 18.99
C VAL A 828 12.28 -67.37 19.52
N GLY A 829 12.36 -66.16 20.06
CA GLY A 829 13.60 -65.57 20.57
C GLY A 829 14.21 -66.38 21.70
N LEU A 830 13.41 -66.75 22.71
CA LEU A 830 13.86 -67.62 23.81
C LEU A 830 14.22 -69.02 23.32
N ALA A 831 13.41 -69.62 22.42
CA ALA A 831 13.73 -70.95 21.87
C ALA A 831 15.10 -70.97 21.18
N GLN A 832 15.45 -69.90 20.45
CA GLN A 832 16.76 -69.73 19.81
C GLN A 832 17.88 -69.53 20.84
N MET A 833 17.65 -68.73 21.88
CA MET A 833 18.65 -68.49 22.94
C MET A 833 19.02 -69.80 23.64
N ASP A 834 18.04 -70.63 24.00
CA ASP A 834 18.31 -71.88 24.70
C ASP A 834 18.49 -73.10 23.79
N LYS A 835 18.62 -72.94 22.46
CA LYS A 835 19.10 -74.04 21.57
C LYS A 835 20.45 -74.62 22.04
N LYS A 836 21.21 -73.87 22.85
CA LYS A 836 22.48 -74.26 23.45
C LYS A 836 22.37 -74.72 24.91
N SER A 837 21.16 -74.82 25.46
CA SER A 837 20.90 -75.21 26.85
C SER A 837 20.51 -76.69 26.95
N ASP A 838 20.98 -77.37 27.99
CA ASP A 838 20.67 -78.78 28.28
C ASP A 838 19.25 -79.00 28.84
N ALA A 839 18.53 -77.92 29.15
CA ALA A 839 17.17 -78.00 29.69
C ALA A 839 16.23 -78.67 28.67
N SER A 840 15.50 -79.68 29.14
CA SER A 840 14.49 -80.35 28.31
C SER A 840 13.40 -79.36 27.90
N VAL A 841 12.79 -79.57 26.72
CA VAL A 841 11.73 -78.67 26.21
C VAL A 841 10.57 -78.56 27.21
N GLY A 842 10.28 -79.62 27.97
CA GLY A 842 9.26 -79.60 29.02
C GLY A 842 9.64 -78.68 30.18
N GLU A 843 10.87 -78.80 30.67
CA GLU A 843 11.41 -78.03 31.80
C GLU A 843 11.53 -76.53 31.48
N ALA A 844 12.00 -76.16 30.29
CA ALA A 844 12.08 -74.76 29.87
C ALA A 844 10.69 -74.11 29.75
N LEU A 845 9.70 -74.84 29.24
CA LEU A 845 8.31 -74.34 29.15
C LEU A 845 7.65 -74.20 30.52
N GLU A 846 7.95 -75.10 31.44
CA GLU A 846 7.51 -74.99 32.84
C GLU A 846 8.10 -73.73 33.48
N ASN A 847 9.39 -73.46 33.29
CA ASN A 847 10.05 -72.26 33.81
C ASN A 847 9.49 -70.96 33.22
N TYR A 848 9.24 -70.89 31.91
CA TYR A 848 8.78 -69.65 31.29
C TYR A 848 7.28 -69.37 31.47
N THR A 849 6.45 -70.42 31.54
CA THR A 849 4.99 -70.26 31.46
C THR A 849 4.22 -70.86 32.64
N GLY A 850 4.89 -71.59 33.53
CA GLY A 850 4.25 -72.25 34.68
C GLY A 850 3.15 -73.24 34.28
N ASN A 851 3.19 -73.75 33.04
CA ASN A 851 2.12 -74.56 32.43
C ASN A 851 0.73 -73.87 32.39
N ASP A 852 0.63 -72.54 32.48
CA ASP A 852 -0.64 -71.82 32.39
C ASP A 852 -1.21 -71.92 30.96
N LYS A 853 -2.48 -72.38 30.85
CA LYS A 853 -3.21 -72.54 29.59
C LYS A 853 -3.30 -71.24 28.77
N TRP A 854 -3.18 -70.07 29.40
CA TRP A 854 -3.12 -68.79 28.69
C TRP A 854 -1.91 -68.70 27.76
N PHE A 855 -0.83 -69.42 28.02
CA PHE A 855 0.37 -69.45 27.19
C PHE A 855 0.35 -70.56 26.12
N ASN A 856 -0.79 -71.20 25.82
CA ASN A 856 -0.86 -72.29 24.84
C ASN A 856 -0.22 -71.94 23.48
N TYR A 857 -0.38 -70.71 23.00
CA TYR A 857 0.25 -70.27 21.75
C TYR A 857 1.77 -70.08 21.87
N PHE A 858 2.26 -69.57 23.01
CA PHE A 858 3.68 -69.52 23.33
C PHE A 858 4.27 -70.93 23.32
N ASN A 859 3.65 -71.86 24.05
CA ASN A 859 4.11 -73.25 24.21
C ASN A 859 4.17 -73.98 22.86
N PHE A 860 3.14 -73.82 22.03
CA PHE A 860 3.14 -74.37 20.67
C PHE A 860 4.28 -73.79 19.82
N THR A 861 4.44 -72.47 19.82
CA THR A 861 5.43 -71.77 18.99
C THR A 861 6.85 -72.10 19.43
N TYR A 862 7.13 -72.08 20.74
CA TYR A 862 8.42 -72.43 21.31
C TYR A 862 8.81 -73.88 20.96
N ARG A 863 7.90 -74.85 21.13
CA ARG A 863 8.15 -76.26 20.76
C ARG A 863 8.50 -76.40 19.28
N LYS A 864 7.75 -75.73 18.41
CA LYS A 864 8.00 -75.74 16.96
C LYS A 864 9.40 -75.17 16.66
N SER A 865 9.75 -74.02 17.23
CA SER A 865 11.04 -73.35 17.01
C SER A 865 12.24 -73.99 17.71
N ARG A 866 12.00 -74.94 18.61
CA ARG A 866 13.02 -75.75 19.29
C ARG A 866 13.35 -77.04 18.52
N MET A 867 12.38 -77.61 17.80
CA MET A 867 12.54 -78.83 17.00
C MET A 867 13.11 -78.61 15.59
N PHE A 868 13.01 -77.38 15.07
CA PHE A 868 13.67 -76.89 13.85
C PHE A 868 14.69 -75.82 14.23
#